data_AF-A0A7X7LDJ8-F1
#
_entry.id   AF-A0A7X7LDJ8-F1
#
_cell.length_a   1.000
_cell.length_b   1.000
_cell.length_c   1.000
_cell.angle_alpha   90.00
_cell.angle_beta   90.00
_cell.angle_gamma   90.00
#
_symmetry.space_group_name_H-M   'P 1'
#
loop_
_entity.id
_entity.type
_entity.pdbx_description
1 polymer ?
#
loop_
_entity_poly.entity_id
_entity_poly.type
_entity_poly.pdbx_seq_one_letter_code
_entity_poly.pdbx_strand_id
1 'polypeptide(L)'
;MKNLASASGVFRLCIAVCLFASASIGAEWVLIGWNDLGMHCMDGSDYSVFSVLPPYNTVYAHLIHQGVLVTNTTGITVTYEAVADPDGSINRSSKDKINFWQYVNTLYGVNPPPDTGIAGFAMPGPANTPQEMHFTNDYYVAEGVPVFSIDDATNRNSYPLMRLIARQGTVELAHTDVVLPVSDEMNCRVCHGSGAGPAAEPAVGWAWDCAIEKDVKFNILQFHDEKNLGNPVYTNLLALGQYLPGGIYATSTNGTPILCGRCHRSNALPGTGLPGAPDLTFAMHGLHANVVDPDTGLTMDSSTNRAACYRCHPGINTRCLRGAMGKAIADDGSMLIQCQNCHGQISNVADTNRTGWLTLPMCQSCHTGPATHNNGQIRYDDAFVASNVWRTAVDQLFASNPDVPLPGFNLYRFSRGHSDLYCENCHNSTHAETPTSVRNDNIQAINVQGHDGKIADCLACHVTMPNTVNGGPHGMHPASAQWGNSGHKDPGDTPSNCQPCHGLNQRGTVLSHTFAARTINAFGTKRFWQGQEITCFTCHNGSGNTSSSTNPPPIVYQVATVATAGMNVTFPLQARDPNGTNLILRIVSQPAHGTVGVKGTNATFFADPTFIGGDIFTYAASDGWQDSNLATGIVSILQGQCIVSLVATAAPSALVAAEAPFWAAATVSGCSNPAVFTWDFGDTTTNEARQNACHAFNSAGIYTWTVTVQVGATNVSRSGSVTVLVPEPALAVIGVACVVLMRRRRT
;
A
#
# COMPACT_ATOMS: atom_id res chain seq x y z
N MET A 1 24.58 55.43 -14.04
CA MET A 1 24.03 54.97 -15.34
C MET A 1 24.65 53.62 -15.67
N LYS A 2 23.79 52.57 -15.66
CA LYS A 2 23.89 51.22 -16.28
C LYS A 2 25.09 50.33 -15.89
N ASN A 3 24.96 49.46 -14.87
CA ASN A 3 24.31 48.12 -14.79
C ASN A 3 24.97 47.01 -15.65
N LEU A 4 25.58 46.03 -14.98
CA LEU A 4 25.20 44.61 -15.03
C LEU A 4 25.95 43.84 -13.92
N ALA A 5 25.17 43.28 -13.00
CA ALA A 5 25.62 42.57 -11.81
C ALA A 5 25.69 41.06 -12.09
N SER A 6 26.80 40.42 -11.72
CA SER A 6 26.90 38.97 -11.54
C SER A 6 26.52 38.64 -10.09
N ALA A 7 25.39 37.97 -9.88
CA ALA A 7 24.99 37.44 -8.58
C ALA A 7 25.42 35.97 -8.48
N SER A 8 26.54 35.73 -7.80
CA SER A 8 26.94 34.43 -7.25
C SER A 8 26.05 34.14 -6.05
N GLY A 9 25.01 33.32 -6.26
CA GLY A 9 24.12 32.84 -5.21
C GLY A 9 24.76 31.70 -4.42
N VAL A 10 25.40 32.03 -3.31
CA VAL A 10 25.78 31.07 -2.26
C VAL A 10 24.48 30.58 -1.60
N PHE A 11 24.13 29.31 -1.83
CA PHE A 11 23.05 28.63 -1.10
C PHE A 11 23.42 28.56 0.38
N ARG A 12 22.84 29.45 1.20
CA ARG A 12 22.83 29.30 2.66
C ARG A 12 21.79 28.25 3.02
N LEU A 13 22.27 27.03 3.26
CA LEU A 13 21.50 25.97 3.90
C LEU A 13 21.15 26.42 5.33
N CYS A 14 19.90 26.85 5.54
CA CYS A 14 19.38 27.06 6.88
C CYS A 14 19.15 25.69 7.52
N ILE A 15 20.13 25.21 8.28
CA ILE A 15 19.91 24.13 9.24
C ILE A 15 19.06 24.73 10.37
N ALA A 16 17.76 24.54 10.28
CA ALA A 16 16.88 24.69 11.43
C ALA A 16 17.18 23.54 12.40
N VAL A 17 18.12 23.75 13.32
CA VAL A 17 18.23 22.93 14.53
C VAL A 17 17.03 23.28 15.40
N CYS A 18 15.89 22.66 15.11
CA CYS A 18 14.76 22.66 16.01
C CYS A 18 15.08 21.72 17.18
N LEU A 19 15.76 22.27 18.19
CA LEU A 19 15.80 21.69 19.54
C LEU A 19 14.40 21.83 20.17
N PHE A 20 13.46 21.01 19.74
CA PHE A 20 12.27 20.73 20.55
C PHE A 20 12.66 19.68 21.58
N ALA A 21 13.17 20.14 22.72
CA ALA A 21 12.98 19.37 23.95
C ALA A 21 11.53 19.59 24.39
N SER A 22 10.58 18.96 23.70
CA SER A 22 9.23 18.79 24.22
C SER A 22 9.32 17.75 25.32
N ALA A 23 9.41 18.22 26.57
CA ALA A 23 9.08 17.36 27.70
C ALA A 23 7.62 16.93 27.50
N SER A 24 7.39 15.66 27.15
CA SER A 24 6.05 15.11 27.10
C SER A 24 5.48 15.16 28.52
N ILE A 25 4.58 16.09 28.77
CA ILE A 25 3.66 16.00 29.89
C ILE A 25 2.79 14.79 29.55
N GLY A 26 2.84 13.74 30.36
CA GLY A 26 2.10 12.51 30.07
C GLY A 26 0.62 12.80 29.83
N ALA A 27 0.04 12.21 28.79
CA ALA A 27 -1.30 12.55 28.33
C ALA A 27 -2.38 11.95 29.25
N GLU A 28 -3.34 12.78 29.67
CA GLU A 28 -4.47 12.34 30.49
C GLU A 28 -5.51 11.56 29.65
N TRP A 29 -5.81 12.04 28.45
CA TRP A 29 -6.65 11.37 27.47
C TRP A 29 -5.87 11.19 26.17
N VAL A 30 -5.96 10.00 25.59
CA VAL A 30 -5.27 9.64 24.34
C VAL A 30 -6.23 8.87 23.47
N LEU A 31 -6.36 9.29 22.22
CA LEU A 31 -7.14 8.60 21.20
C LEU A 31 -6.16 8.06 20.16
N ILE A 32 -6.17 6.76 19.91
CA ILE A 32 -5.35 6.11 18.90
C ILE A 32 -6.29 5.45 17.88
N GLY A 33 -6.12 5.80 16.61
CA GLY A 33 -6.90 5.26 15.51
C GLY A 33 -6.07 4.37 14.59
N TRP A 34 -6.71 3.42 13.91
CA TRP A 34 -6.06 2.61 12.89
C TRP A 34 -7.05 2.14 11.82
N ASN A 35 -6.54 1.87 10.62
CA ASN A 35 -7.28 1.15 9.57
C ASN A 35 -7.08 -0.38 9.73
N ASP A 36 -8.02 -1.18 9.27
CA ASP A 36 -8.02 -2.65 9.41
C ASP A 36 -7.04 -3.43 8.52
N LEU A 37 -6.62 -2.88 7.37
CA LEU A 37 -5.85 -3.61 6.34
C LEU A 37 -4.60 -2.90 5.82
N GLY A 38 -4.46 -1.63 6.16
CA GLY A 38 -3.47 -0.69 5.63
C GLY A 38 -3.70 -0.24 4.19
N MET A 39 -4.63 -0.85 3.45
CA MET A 39 -5.12 -0.39 2.14
C MET A 39 -6.39 -1.16 1.76
N HIS A 40 -7.49 -0.45 1.50
CA HIS A 40 -8.65 -1.04 0.84
C HIS A 40 -8.52 -0.94 -0.68
N CYS A 41 -9.02 -1.97 -1.38
CA CYS A 41 -9.06 -2.02 -2.83
C CYS A 41 -10.50 -1.77 -3.31
N MET A 42 -10.66 -1.13 -4.47
CA MET A 42 -11.98 -0.95 -5.09
C MET A 42 -11.92 -0.96 -6.61
N ASP A 43 -13.09 -1.10 -7.24
CA ASP A 43 -13.29 -1.39 -8.66
C ASP A 43 -13.13 -0.20 -9.63
N GLY A 44 -12.60 0.93 -9.13
CA GLY A 44 -12.50 2.18 -9.89
C GLY A 44 -13.74 3.06 -9.76
N SER A 45 -13.98 3.87 -10.79
CA SER A 45 -15.05 4.86 -10.80
C SER A 45 -16.35 4.36 -11.42
N ASP A 46 -16.30 3.30 -12.23
CA ASP A 46 -17.45 2.72 -12.92
C ASP A 46 -17.92 1.37 -12.35
N TYR A 47 -19.17 1.32 -11.89
CA TYR A 47 -19.86 0.14 -11.36
C TYR A 47 -20.97 -0.37 -12.31
N SER A 48 -21.02 0.14 -13.55
CA SER A 48 -22.07 -0.18 -14.51
C SER A 48 -21.90 -1.55 -15.19
N VAL A 49 -20.67 -2.08 -15.21
CA VAL A 49 -20.36 -3.35 -15.89
C VAL A 49 -20.31 -4.52 -14.91
N PHE A 50 -19.35 -4.50 -13.98
CA PHE A 50 -19.26 -5.45 -12.87
C PHE A 50 -18.62 -4.81 -11.64
N SER A 51 -18.78 -5.49 -10.50
CA SER A 51 -18.11 -5.20 -9.24
C SER A 51 -17.47 -6.44 -8.60
N VAL A 52 -16.21 -6.32 -8.17
CA VAL A 52 -15.51 -7.25 -7.27
C VAL A 52 -15.66 -6.77 -5.83
N LEU A 53 -15.36 -5.49 -5.57
CA LEU A 53 -15.39 -4.84 -4.26
C LEU A 53 -16.09 -3.47 -4.32
N PRO A 54 -16.87 -3.12 -3.28
CA PRO A 54 -17.46 -1.79 -3.14
C PRO A 54 -16.37 -0.77 -2.73
N PRO A 55 -16.63 0.55 -2.83
CA PRO A 55 -15.85 1.51 -2.07
C PRO A 55 -16.02 1.20 -0.57
N TYR A 56 -14.92 0.98 0.13
CA TYR A 56 -14.94 0.50 1.50
C TYR A 56 -13.69 0.96 2.26
N ASN A 57 -13.87 1.27 3.54
CA ASN A 57 -12.79 1.46 4.47
C ASN A 57 -13.31 1.27 5.89
N THR A 58 -12.51 0.64 6.75
CA THR A 58 -12.85 0.49 8.17
C THR A 58 -11.82 1.21 9.00
N VAL A 59 -12.28 2.08 9.90
CA VAL A 59 -11.43 2.77 10.87
C VAL A 59 -11.88 2.44 12.27
N TYR A 60 -10.92 2.10 13.12
CA TYR A 60 -11.09 1.79 14.53
C TYR A 60 -10.44 2.85 15.40
N ALA A 61 -10.86 2.93 16.66
CA ALA A 61 -10.15 3.70 17.67
C ALA A 61 -10.25 3.11 19.07
N HIS A 62 -9.16 3.25 19.83
CA HIS A 62 -9.13 3.06 21.27
C HIS A 62 -8.97 4.41 21.97
N LEU A 63 -9.78 4.62 23.00
CA LEU A 63 -9.64 5.74 23.92
C LEU A 63 -8.97 5.26 25.19
N ILE A 64 -7.94 5.97 25.63
CA ILE A 64 -7.15 5.66 26.81
C ILE A 64 -7.27 6.85 27.76
N HIS A 65 -7.56 6.59 29.02
CA HIS A 65 -7.59 7.59 30.08
C HIS A 65 -6.61 7.21 31.19
N GLN A 66 -5.66 8.09 31.46
CA GLN A 66 -4.64 7.92 32.50
C GLN A 66 -3.88 6.58 32.41
N GLY A 67 -3.60 6.12 31.18
CA GLY A 67 -2.90 4.86 30.92
C GLY A 67 -3.78 3.60 31.00
N VAL A 68 -5.11 3.75 31.11
CA VAL A 68 -6.06 2.64 31.14
C VAL A 68 -6.99 2.71 29.92
N LEU A 69 -7.18 1.58 29.24
CA LEU A 69 -8.14 1.45 28.14
C LEU A 69 -9.57 1.73 28.63
N VAL A 70 -10.28 2.61 27.94
CA VAL A 70 -11.67 2.95 28.24
C VAL A 70 -12.59 1.87 27.69
N THR A 71 -13.24 1.12 28.59
CA THR A 71 -14.21 0.06 28.25
C THR A 71 -15.66 0.46 28.56
N ASN A 72 -15.89 1.61 29.19
CA ASN A 72 -17.20 2.19 29.43
C ASN A 72 -17.23 3.63 28.93
N THR A 73 -18.14 3.92 28.01
CA THR A 73 -18.22 5.18 27.28
C THR A 73 -19.41 6.02 27.68
N THR A 74 -19.95 5.82 28.89
CA THR A 74 -21.11 6.60 29.38
C THR A 74 -20.85 8.11 29.25
N GLY A 75 -21.55 8.75 28.30
CA GLY A 75 -21.42 10.17 27.99
C GLY A 75 -20.25 10.56 27.09
N ILE A 76 -19.50 9.61 26.53
CA ILE A 76 -18.39 9.83 25.60
C ILE A 76 -18.80 9.37 24.21
N THR A 77 -18.59 10.23 23.20
CA THR A 77 -18.75 9.89 21.79
C THR A 77 -17.41 10.04 21.07
N VAL A 78 -17.21 9.25 20.02
CA VAL A 78 -16.12 9.46 19.07
C VAL A 78 -16.71 9.70 17.69
N THR A 79 -16.21 10.75 17.02
CA THR A 79 -16.60 11.10 15.65
C THR A 79 -15.39 11.08 14.73
N TYR A 80 -15.63 10.95 13.42
CA TYR A 80 -14.63 11.19 12.38
C TYR A 80 -15.06 12.29 11.42
N GLU A 81 -14.09 13.08 10.94
CA GLU A 81 -14.27 14.09 9.90
C GLU A 81 -13.03 14.18 9.01
N ALA A 82 -13.16 14.67 7.78
CA ALA A 82 -12.01 14.77 6.88
C ALA A 82 -11.10 15.93 7.32
N VAL A 83 -9.79 15.75 7.18
CA VAL A 83 -8.80 16.78 7.45
C VAL A 83 -7.82 16.87 6.29
N ALA A 84 -7.34 18.08 6.01
CA ALA A 84 -6.31 18.26 4.99
C ALA A 84 -5.00 17.61 5.46
N ASP A 85 -4.38 16.85 4.57
CA ASP A 85 -3.04 16.38 4.80
C ASP A 85 -2.02 17.52 4.70
N PRO A 86 -0.75 17.30 5.07
CA PRO A 86 0.25 18.35 5.04
C PRO A 86 0.55 18.95 3.67
N ASP A 87 0.11 18.31 2.58
CA ASP A 87 0.21 18.82 1.21
C ASP A 87 -1.07 19.58 0.79
N GLY A 88 -2.08 19.63 1.67
CA GLY A 88 -3.33 20.35 1.51
C GLY A 88 -4.46 19.51 0.89
N SER A 89 -4.23 18.23 0.63
CA SER A 89 -5.25 17.35 0.04
C SER A 89 -6.28 16.96 1.09
N ILE A 90 -7.57 17.08 0.76
CA ILE A 90 -8.69 16.73 1.63
C ILE A 90 -9.78 15.98 0.86
N ASN A 91 -10.37 14.97 1.48
CA ASN A 91 -11.38 14.12 0.85
C ASN A 91 -12.64 14.03 1.72
N ARG A 92 -13.61 14.91 1.46
CA ARG A 92 -14.84 15.01 2.26
C ARG A 92 -15.99 14.17 1.71
N SER A 93 -16.01 13.89 0.41
CA SER A 93 -17.15 13.27 -0.27
C SER A 93 -16.67 12.42 -1.44
N SER A 94 -17.37 11.32 -1.71
CA SER A 94 -17.11 10.41 -2.83
C SER A 94 -18.26 10.43 -3.85
N LYS A 95 -19.44 10.96 -3.50
CA LYS A 95 -20.67 10.86 -4.31
C LYS A 95 -20.56 11.32 -5.76
N ASP A 96 -19.81 12.39 -6.02
CA ASP A 96 -19.70 13.00 -7.35
C ASP A 96 -18.46 12.49 -8.12
N LYS A 97 -17.73 11.53 -7.53
CA LYS A 97 -16.46 11.01 -8.06
C LYS A 97 -16.61 9.61 -8.67
N ILE A 98 -17.64 8.88 -8.29
CA ILE A 98 -17.92 7.49 -8.71
C ILE A 98 -19.43 7.27 -8.91
N ASN A 99 -19.82 6.33 -9.77
CA ASN A 99 -21.25 6.02 -10.00
C ASN A 99 -21.81 4.89 -9.11
N PHE A 100 -21.12 4.53 -8.03
CA PHE A 100 -21.49 3.42 -7.13
C PHE A 100 -22.95 3.45 -6.66
N TRP A 101 -23.44 4.60 -6.19
CA TRP A 101 -24.82 4.73 -5.67
C TRP A 101 -25.92 4.53 -6.70
N GLN A 102 -25.60 4.61 -8.00
CA GLN A 102 -26.54 4.27 -9.07
C GLN A 102 -26.78 2.75 -9.16
N TYR A 103 -25.77 1.95 -8.82
CA TYR A 103 -25.76 0.50 -9.06
C TYR A 103 -25.74 -0.34 -7.78
N VAL A 104 -25.55 0.28 -6.62
CA VAL A 104 -25.43 -0.41 -5.33
C VAL A 104 -26.63 -1.31 -5.02
N ASN A 105 -27.85 -0.95 -5.43
CA ASN A 105 -29.03 -1.81 -5.24
C ASN A 105 -28.91 -3.10 -6.02
N THR A 106 -28.62 -3.00 -7.32
CA THR A 106 -28.50 -4.16 -8.20
C THR A 106 -27.34 -5.06 -7.81
N LEU A 107 -26.22 -4.46 -7.40
CA LEU A 107 -25.01 -5.18 -7.02
C LEU A 107 -25.14 -5.82 -5.63
N TYR A 108 -25.52 -5.05 -4.61
CA TYR A 108 -25.41 -5.40 -3.19
C TYR A 108 -26.76 -5.54 -2.46
N GLY A 109 -27.89 -5.24 -3.11
CA GLY A 109 -29.23 -5.38 -2.52
C GLY A 109 -29.59 -4.31 -1.48
N VAL A 110 -28.81 -3.24 -1.37
CA VAL A 110 -29.01 -2.15 -0.40
C VAL A 110 -29.20 -0.80 -1.10
N ASN A 111 -29.82 0.17 -0.41
CA ASN A 111 -30.11 1.51 -0.93
C ASN A 111 -29.57 2.62 0.00
N PRO A 112 -28.25 2.68 0.27
CA PRO A 112 -27.69 3.75 1.07
C PRO A 112 -27.83 5.09 0.35
N PRO A 113 -28.01 6.21 1.07
CA PRO A 113 -27.94 7.53 0.45
C PRO A 113 -26.53 7.80 -0.10
N PRO A 114 -26.38 8.79 -1.02
CA PRO A 114 -25.06 9.22 -1.49
C PRO A 114 -24.10 9.50 -0.33
N ASP A 115 -22.81 9.21 -0.54
CA ASP A 115 -21.75 9.24 0.48
C ASP A 115 -21.84 8.17 1.59
N THR A 116 -22.88 7.34 1.64
CA THR A 116 -23.00 6.23 2.60
C THR A 116 -22.62 4.89 1.98
N GLY A 117 -21.79 4.12 2.68
CA GLY A 117 -21.35 2.80 2.25
C GLY A 117 -22.34 1.70 2.64
N ILE A 118 -22.06 0.47 2.20
CA ILE A 118 -22.97 -0.67 2.37
C ILE A 118 -23.16 -1.10 3.83
N ALA A 119 -22.24 -0.73 4.72
CA ALA A 119 -22.33 -0.97 6.17
C ALA A 119 -23.03 0.18 6.94
N GLY A 120 -23.48 1.23 6.25
CA GLY A 120 -24.28 2.32 6.82
C GLY A 120 -23.49 3.54 7.32
N PHE A 121 -22.17 3.47 7.38
CA PHE A 121 -21.31 4.63 7.69
C PHE A 121 -21.07 5.49 6.45
N ALA A 122 -20.85 6.79 6.65
CA ALA A 122 -20.85 7.77 5.58
C ALA A 122 -19.54 8.58 5.52
N MET A 123 -19.20 9.07 4.34
CA MET A 123 -18.26 10.19 4.25
C MET A 123 -18.86 11.42 4.96
N PRO A 124 -18.04 12.32 5.54
CA PRO A 124 -18.52 13.56 6.17
C PRO A 124 -19.36 14.47 5.26
N GLY A 125 -19.25 14.28 3.95
CA GLY A 125 -19.95 15.03 2.92
C GLY A 125 -19.36 16.44 2.72
N PRO A 126 -19.84 17.20 1.73
CA PRO A 126 -19.26 18.51 1.40
C PRO A 126 -19.22 19.53 2.55
N ALA A 127 -20.10 19.43 3.54
CA ALA A 127 -20.09 20.27 4.73
C ALA A 127 -19.05 19.85 5.79
N ASN A 128 -18.36 18.72 5.57
CA ASN A 128 -17.48 18.05 6.51
C ASN A 128 -18.14 17.78 7.87
N THR A 129 -19.40 17.34 7.86
CA THR A 129 -20.14 17.10 9.10
C THR A 129 -19.52 15.91 9.83
N PRO A 130 -19.12 16.04 11.11
CA PRO A 130 -18.60 14.91 11.88
C PRO A 130 -19.58 13.74 11.90
N GLN A 131 -19.07 12.55 11.61
CA GLN A 131 -19.84 11.30 11.59
C GLN A 131 -19.55 10.51 12.87
N GLU A 132 -20.57 9.95 13.50
CA GLU A 132 -20.38 9.16 14.72
C GLU A 132 -19.76 7.79 14.42
N MET A 133 -18.88 7.34 15.32
CA MET A 133 -18.38 5.97 15.36
C MET A 133 -19.21 5.15 16.35
N HIS A 134 -19.43 3.87 16.06
CA HIS A 134 -20.10 2.96 16.98
C HIS A 134 -19.13 2.40 17.99
N PHE A 135 -19.50 2.38 19.27
CA PHE A 135 -18.73 1.70 20.31
C PHE A 135 -19.17 0.24 20.43
N THR A 136 -18.23 -0.70 20.28
CA THR A 136 -18.46 -2.15 20.42
C THR A 136 -17.41 -2.73 21.36
N ASN A 137 -17.85 -3.32 22.47
CA ASN A 137 -17.02 -3.89 23.54
C ASN A 137 -16.09 -2.85 24.21
N ASP A 138 -14.98 -2.53 23.55
CA ASP A 138 -13.86 -1.73 24.06
C ASP A 138 -13.20 -0.84 23.00
N TYR A 139 -13.77 -0.77 21.80
CA TYR A 139 -13.30 0.10 20.72
C TYR A 139 -14.44 0.81 20.01
N TYR A 140 -14.09 1.92 19.35
CA TYR A 140 -14.96 2.61 18.40
C TYR A 140 -14.66 2.12 16.98
N VAL A 141 -15.68 2.01 16.14
CA VAL A 141 -15.56 1.58 14.75
C VAL A 141 -16.46 2.41 13.83
N ALA A 142 -15.94 2.75 12.65
CA ALA A 142 -16.73 3.11 11.48
C ALA A 142 -16.35 2.17 10.34
N GLU A 143 -17.29 1.30 9.98
CA GLU A 143 -17.08 0.23 9.01
C GLU A 143 -17.66 0.61 7.64
N GLY A 144 -16.94 0.29 6.57
CA GLY A 144 -17.44 0.47 5.21
C GLY A 144 -17.66 1.92 4.82
N VAL A 145 -16.85 2.85 5.32
CA VAL A 145 -16.82 4.24 4.87
C VAL A 145 -16.39 4.26 3.39
N PRO A 146 -17.18 4.83 2.46
CA PRO A 146 -16.94 4.71 1.02
C PRO A 146 -15.92 5.77 0.54
N VAL A 147 -14.70 5.74 1.08
CA VAL A 147 -13.60 6.63 0.68
C VAL A 147 -13.15 6.29 -0.75
N PHE A 148 -12.79 7.29 -1.55
CA PHE A 148 -12.25 7.12 -2.90
C PHE A 148 -10.85 7.74 -3.02
N SER A 149 -10.03 7.27 -3.96
CA SER A 149 -8.63 7.70 -4.15
C SER A 149 -8.46 9.06 -4.84
N ILE A 150 -9.56 9.77 -5.10
CA ILE A 150 -9.58 11.13 -5.66
C ILE A 150 -10.09 12.10 -4.59
N ASP A 151 -9.32 13.15 -4.33
CA ASP A 151 -9.65 14.20 -3.38
C ASP A 151 -10.68 15.19 -3.93
N ASP A 152 -11.08 16.17 -3.12
CA ASP A 152 -12.11 17.14 -3.51
C ASP A 152 -11.65 18.13 -4.60
N ALA A 153 -10.34 18.25 -4.80
CA ALA A 153 -9.73 19.05 -5.85
C ALA A 153 -9.44 18.21 -7.11
N THR A 154 -9.98 17.00 -7.19
CA THR A 154 -9.80 16.02 -8.29
C THR A 154 -8.38 15.48 -8.43
N ASN A 155 -7.52 15.70 -7.44
CA ASN A 155 -6.19 15.11 -7.40
C ASN A 155 -6.24 13.71 -6.82
N ARG A 156 -5.34 12.85 -7.27
CA ARG A 156 -5.19 11.51 -6.72
C ARG A 156 -4.53 11.58 -5.34
N ASN A 157 -5.23 11.08 -4.33
CA ASN A 157 -4.72 10.86 -2.98
C ASN A 157 -5.26 9.53 -2.44
N SER A 158 -4.41 8.49 -2.46
CA SER A 158 -4.73 7.18 -1.91
C SER A 158 -4.52 7.07 -0.39
N TYR A 159 -4.08 8.15 0.27
CA TYR A 159 -3.79 8.21 1.70
C TYR A 159 -4.51 9.39 2.38
N PRO A 160 -5.84 9.56 2.17
CA PRO A 160 -6.58 10.64 2.77
C PRO A 160 -6.59 10.53 4.29
N LEU A 161 -6.54 11.67 4.98
CA LEU A 161 -6.61 11.75 6.43
C LEU A 161 -8.04 12.00 6.91
N MET A 162 -8.40 11.31 7.98
CA MET A 162 -9.57 11.62 8.81
C MET A 162 -9.08 11.96 10.21
N ARG A 163 -9.71 12.95 10.82
CA ARG A 163 -9.54 13.28 12.23
C ARG A 163 -10.60 12.56 13.04
N LEU A 164 -10.15 11.76 14.01
CA LEU A 164 -11.00 11.15 15.03
C LEU A 164 -11.01 12.06 16.26
N ILE A 165 -12.18 12.26 16.87
CA ILE A 165 -12.33 13.16 18.02
C ILE A 165 -13.22 12.52 19.08
N ALA A 166 -12.69 12.37 20.30
CA ALA A 166 -13.43 11.95 21.47
C ALA A 166 -13.99 13.15 22.22
N ARG A 167 -15.29 13.14 22.54
CA ARG A 167 -15.98 14.22 23.27
C ARG A 167 -16.80 13.71 24.43
N GLN A 168 -16.85 14.50 25.51
CA GLN A 168 -17.87 14.37 26.54
C GLN A 168 -18.81 15.58 26.45
N GLY A 169 -20.01 15.36 25.90
CA GLY A 169 -20.88 16.47 25.48
C GLY A 169 -20.19 17.33 24.41
N THR A 170 -19.97 18.62 24.70
CA THR A 170 -19.27 19.54 23.78
C THR A 170 -17.77 19.65 24.06
N VAL A 171 -17.27 19.03 25.14
CA VAL A 171 -15.86 19.12 25.53
C VAL A 171 -15.07 18.06 24.79
N GLU A 172 -14.07 18.49 24.04
CA GLU A 172 -13.09 17.60 23.43
C GLU A 172 -12.13 17.05 24.48
N LEU A 173 -12.01 15.71 24.53
CA LEU A 173 -11.11 15.00 25.43
C LEU A 173 -9.76 14.72 24.76
N ALA A 174 -9.79 14.24 23.52
CA ALA A 174 -8.63 13.91 22.71
C ALA A 174 -9.01 13.82 21.22
N HIS A 175 -8.02 13.98 20.33
CA HIS A 175 -8.16 13.72 18.91
C HIS A 175 -6.90 13.07 18.34
N THR A 176 -7.03 12.46 17.17
CA THR A 176 -5.91 11.95 16.37
C THR A 176 -6.24 11.98 14.89
N ASP A 177 -5.22 12.06 14.04
CA ASP A 177 -5.36 12.02 12.59
C ASP A 177 -4.87 10.66 12.08
N VAL A 178 -5.75 9.96 11.37
CA VAL A 178 -5.52 8.59 10.87
C VAL A 178 -5.76 8.53 9.37
N VAL A 179 -4.99 7.70 8.68
CA VAL A 179 -5.14 7.46 7.24
C VAL A 179 -6.27 6.46 7.02
N LEU A 180 -7.15 6.75 6.05
CA LEU A 180 -8.10 5.76 5.49
C LEU A 180 -7.63 5.41 4.06
N PRO A 181 -6.64 4.51 3.93
CA PRO A 181 -5.97 4.27 2.67
C PRO A 181 -6.87 3.50 1.70
N VAL A 182 -6.99 3.99 0.47
CA VAL A 182 -7.82 3.37 -0.58
C VAL A 182 -7.19 3.46 -1.96
N SER A 183 -7.35 2.42 -2.76
CA SER A 183 -6.79 2.33 -4.10
C SER A 183 -7.70 1.63 -5.10
N ASP A 184 -7.74 2.21 -6.28
CA ASP A 184 -8.33 1.76 -7.54
C ASP A 184 -7.26 1.26 -8.54
N GLU A 185 -6.04 0.95 -8.08
CA GLU A 185 -4.92 0.54 -8.94
C GLU A 185 -4.97 -0.91 -9.45
N MET A 186 -6.10 -1.61 -9.33
CA MET A 186 -6.25 -2.96 -9.89
C MET A 186 -6.08 -2.91 -11.42
N ASN A 187 -4.97 -3.45 -11.93
CA ASN A 187 -4.49 -3.21 -13.29
C ASN A 187 -4.70 -4.40 -14.23
N CYS A 188 -5.95 -4.85 -14.37
CA CYS A 188 -6.31 -5.92 -15.32
C CYS A 188 -6.07 -5.52 -16.78
N ARG A 189 -5.97 -4.20 -17.04
CA ARG A 189 -5.86 -3.63 -18.39
C ARG A 189 -4.65 -4.14 -19.17
N VAL A 190 -3.53 -4.40 -18.50
CA VAL A 190 -2.28 -4.83 -19.13
C VAL A 190 -2.49 -6.08 -19.99
N CYS A 191 -3.46 -6.92 -19.65
CA CYS A 191 -3.85 -8.08 -20.45
C CYS A 191 -5.26 -7.96 -21.06
N HIS A 192 -6.24 -7.46 -20.30
CA HIS A 192 -7.65 -7.43 -20.72
C HIS A 192 -8.09 -6.12 -21.39
N GLY A 193 -7.20 -5.16 -21.59
CA GLY A 193 -7.49 -3.97 -22.38
C GLY A 193 -7.53 -4.29 -23.88
N SER A 194 -8.43 -3.66 -24.62
CA SER A 194 -8.53 -3.86 -26.06
C SER A 194 -7.19 -3.56 -26.74
N GLY A 195 -6.69 -4.53 -27.52
CA GLY A 195 -5.39 -4.46 -28.19
C GLY A 195 -4.15 -4.74 -27.31
N ALA A 196 -4.32 -5.21 -26.07
CA ALA A 196 -3.20 -5.55 -25.18
C ALA A 196 -2.39 -6.77 -25.66
N GLY A 197 -3.06 -7.75 -26.27
CA GLY A 197 -2.39 -8.90 -26.89
C GLY A 197 -3.29 -10.14 -26.99
N PRO A 198 -3.00 -11.07 -27.90
CA PRO A 198 -3.91 -12.16 -28.26
C PRO A 198 -4.17 -13.18 -27.13
N ALA A 199 -3.38 -13.16 -26.05
CA ALA A 199 -3.51 -14.13 -24.97
C ALA A 199 -4.81 -13.99 -24.15
N ALA A 200 -5.37 -12.79 -24.10
CA ALA A 200 -6.61 -12.47 -23.37
C ALA A 200 -7.71 -11.92 -24.28
N GLU A 201 -7.51 -11.96 -25.60
CA GLU A 201 -8.50 -11.52 -26.58
C GLU A 201 -9.65 -12.53 -26.65
N PRO A 202 -10.91 -12.12 -26.45
CA PRO A 202 -12.06 -12.98 -26.73
C PRO A 202 -12.08 -13.40 -28.19
N ALA A 203 -12.57 -14.60 -28.49
CA ALA A 203 -12.63 -15.14 -29.86
C ALA A 203 -13.52 -14.29 -30.80
N VAL A 204 -14.47 -13.53 -30.24
CA VAL A 204 -15.32 -12.57 -30.97
C VAL A 204 -14.62 -11.23 -31.24
N GLY A 205 -13.41 -11.06 -30.73
CA GLY A 205 -12.64 -9.82 -30.74
C GLY A 205 -12.81 -8.99 -29.47
N TRP A 206 -11.98 -7.96 -29.35
CA TRP A 206 -12.04 -6.96 -28.29
C TRP A 206 -13.30 -6.09 -28.34
N ALA A 207 -13.75 -5.61 -27.17
CA ALA A 207 -14.92 -4.74 -27.02
C ALA A 207 -14.74 -3.34 -27.63
N TRP A 208 -13.55 -2.75 -27.49
CA TRP A 208 -13.22 -1.39 -27.92
C TRP A 208 -14.21 -0.32 -27.38
N ASP A 209 -14.41 -0.27 -26.06
CA ASP A 209 -15.19 0.80 -25.41
C ASP A 209 -14.33 2.05 -25.17
N CYS A 210 -14.95 3.22 -25.32
CA CYS A 210 -14.32 4.52 -25.09
C CYS A 210 -13.98 4.80 -23.63
N ALA A 211 -14.80 4.30 -22.71
CA ALA A 211 -14.50 4.31 -21.29
C ALA A 211 -13.60 3.10 -20.97
N ILE A 212 -12.34 3.38 -20.69
CA ILE A 212 -11.30 2.38 -20.45
C ILE A 212 -11.67 1.37 -19.36
N GLU A 213 -12.25 1.84 -18.25
CA GLU A 213 -12.68 0.94 -17.19
C GLU A 213 -13.76 -0.03 -17.71
N LYS A 214 -14.71 0.45 -18.52
CA LYS A 214 -15.75 -0.38 -19.14
C LYS A 214 -15.17 -1.35 -20.17
N ASP A 215 -14.23 -0.89 -20.99
CA ASP A 215 -13.54 -1.71 -22.01
C ASP A 215 -12.92 -2.97 -21.40
N VAL A 216 -12.08 -2.78 -20.38
CA VAL A 216 -11.42 -3.87 -19.67
C VAL A 216 -12.46 -4.80 -19.03
N LYS A 217 -13.49 -4.23 -18.40
CA LYS A 217 -14.54 -5.02 -17.74
C LYS A 217 -15.34 -5.86 -18.73
N PHE A 218 -15.72 -5.30 -19.88
CA PHE A 218 -16.43 -6.03 -20.93
C PHE A 218 -15.59 -7.14 -21.54
N ASN A 219 -14.30 -6.90 -21.80
CA ASN A 219 -13.40 -7.93 -22.29
C ASN A 219 -13.27 -9.10 -21.31
N ILE A 220 -13.21 -8.83 -20.00
CA ILE A 220 -13.21 -9.86 -18.96
C ILE A 220 -14.51 -10.67 -18.99
N LEU A 221 -15.68 -10.03 -19.06
CA LEU A 221 -16.97 -10.73 -19.09
C LEU A 221 -17.12 -11.59 -20.36
N GLN A 222 -16.71 -11.08 -21.52
CA GLN A 222 -16.73 -11.83 -22.79
C GLN A 222 -15.83 -13.06 -22.70
N PHE A 223 -14.60 -12.89 -22.24
CA PHE A 223 -13.66 -14.01 -22.10
C PHE A 223 -14.13 -15.02 -21.07
N HIS A 224 -14.74 -14.56 -19.97
CA HIS A 224 -15.37 -15.43 -18.98
C HIS A 224 -16.50 -16.27 -19.61
N ASP A 225 -17.42 -15.65 -20.34
CA ASP A 225 -18.51 -16.35 -21.03
C ASP A 225 -17.99 -17.34 -22.07
N GLU A 226 -16.96 -16.98 -22.84
CA GLU A 226 -16.32 -17.87 -23.81
C GLU A 226 -15.84 -19.19 -23.18
N LYS A 227 -15.27 -19.11 -21.96
CA LYS A 227 -14.76 -20.31 -21.26
C LYS A 227 -15.84 -21.14 -20.60
N ASN A 228 -17.01 -20.57 -20.31
CA ASN A 228 -17.99 -21.19 -19.41
C ASN A 228 -19.35 -21.50 -20.05
N LEU A 229 -19.75 -20.80 -21.12
CA LEU A 229 -21.00 -21.09 -21.82
C LEU A 229 -21.03 -22.53 -22.33
N GLY A 230 -22.19 -23.19 -22.16
CA GLY A 230 -22.35 -24.62 -22.44
C GLY A 230 -21.99 -25.55 -21.28
N ASN A 231 -21.35 -25.07 -20.21
CA ASN A 231 -21.17 -25.82 -18.98
C ASN A 231 -22.49 -25.88 -18.16
N PRO A 232 -23.03 -27.06 -17.83
CA PRO A 232 -24.26 -27.17 -17.04
C PRO A 232 -24.20 -26.48 -15.67
N VAL A 233 -23.03 -26.47 -15.02
CA VAL A 233 -22.81 -25.78 -13.75
C VAL A 233 -22.99 -24.27 -13.95
N TYR A 234 -22.39 -23.72 -15.01
CA TYR A 234 -22.50 -22.29 -15.30
C TYR A 234 -23.93 -21.88 -15.66
N THR A 235 -24.63 -22.67 -16.47
CA THR A 235 -26.05 -22.44 -16.78
C THR A 235 -26.91 -22.40 -15.51
N ASN A 236 -26.66 -23.32 -14.57
CA ASN A 236 -27.35 -23.32 -13.28
C ASN A 236 -26.98 -22.09 -12.43
N LEU A 237 -25.71 -21.69 -12.41
CA LEU A 237 -25.26 -20.48 -11.70
C LEU A 237 -25.88 -19.20 -12.26
N LEU A 238 -26.00 -19.07 -13.59
CA LEU A 238 -26.71 -17.94 -14.21
C LEU A 238 -28.16 -17.87 -13.76
N ALA A 239 -28.87 -19.01 -13.75
CA ALA A 239 -30.26 -19.07 -13.30
C ALA A 239 -30.42 -18.71 -11.81
N LEU A 240 -29.59 -19.28 -10.94
CA LEU A 240 -29.59 -18.99 -9.50
C LEU A 240 -29.18 -17.53 -9.20
N GLY A 241 -28.24 -16.99 -9.96
CA GLY A 241 -27.75 -15.61 -9.85
C GLY A 241 -28.70 -14.57 -10.46
N GLN A 242 -29.77 -15.01 -11.12
CA GLN A 242 -30.73 -14.17 -11.86
C GLN A 242 -30.08 -13.39 -13.02
N TYR A 243 -29.15 -14.02 -13.71
CA TYR A 243 -28.50 -13.51 -14.91
C TYR A 243 -29.11 -14.12 -16.18
N LEU A 244 -28.92 -13.45 -17.32
CA LEU A 244 -29.46 -13.91 -18.60
C LEU A 244 -28.81 -15.25 -19.00
N PRO A 245 -29.56 -16.17 -19.64
CA PRO A 245 -29.02 -17.44 -20.14
C PRO A 245 -27.90 -17.27 -21.18
N GLY A 246 -27.82 -16.10 -21.82
CA GLY A 246 -26.76 -15.74 -22.77
C GLY A 246 -25.41 -15.40 -22.13
N GLY A 247 -25.29 -15.44 -20.81
CA GLY A 247 -24.04 -15.16 -20.08
C GLY A 247 -24.04 -13.82 -19.34
N ILE A 248 -22.97 -13.58 -18.59
CA ILE A 248 -22.80 -12.36 -17.77
C ILE A 248 -22.47 -11.13 -18.61
N TYR A 249 -21.82 -11.29 -19.77
CA TYR A 249 -21.63 -10.20 -20.72
C TYR A 249 -22.95 -9.72 -21.31
N ALA A 250 -23.79 -10.65 -21.77
CA ALA A 250 -25.14 -10.33 -22.28
C ALA A 250 -26.02 -9.67 -21.20
N THR A 251 -25.86 -10.09 -19.95
CA THR A 251 -26.57 -9.50 -18.80
C THR A 251 -26.14 -8.06 -18.54
N SER A 252 -24.82 -7.82 -18.51
CA SER A 252 -24.22 -6.50 -18.27
C SER A 252 -24.57 -5.50 -19.37
N THR A 253 -24.43 -5.90 -20.64
CA THR A 253 -24.78 -5.05 -21.79
C THR A 253 -26.28 -4.76 -21.91
N ASN A 254 -27.14 -5.54 -21.25
CA ASN A 254 -28.57 -5.26 -21.09
C ASN A 254 -28.89 -4.41 -19.84
N GLY A 255 -27.88 -3.76 -19.25
CA GLY A 255 -28.05 -2.79 -18.17
C GLY A 255 -28.03 -3.36 -16.75
N THR A 256 -27.78 -4.66 -16.57
CA THR A 256 -27.68 -5.28 -15.24
C THR A 256 -26.21 -5.56 -14.88
N PRO A 257 -25.56 -4.76 -14.02
CA PRO A 257 -24.17 -5.02 -13.63
C PRO A 257 -24.00 -6.34 -12.87
N ILE A 258 -22.80 -6.91 -12.96
CA ILE A 258 -22.47 -8.22 -12.40
C ILE A 258 -21.76 -8.06 -11.06
N LEU A 259 -22.27 -8.64 -9.98
CA LEU A 259 -21.49 -8.81 -8.76
C LEU A 259 -20.76 -10.16 -8.83
N CYS A 260 -19.42 -10.14 -8.92
CA CYS A 260 -18.61 -11.36 -8.98
C CYS A 260 -18.84 -12.25 -7.75
N GLY A 261 -18.97 -11.60 -6.58
CA GLY A 261 -19.32 -12.22 -5.30
C GLY A 261 -20.62 -13.03 -5.34
N ARG A 262 -21.58 -12.67 -6.21
CA ARG A 262 -22.88 -13.36 -6.27
C ARG A 262 -22.70 -14.85 -6.55
N CYS A 263 -21.83 -15.21 -7.49
CA CYS A 263 -21.51 -16.61 -7.79
C CYS A 263 -20.31 -17.08 -6.96
N HIS A 264 -19.22 -16.31 -6.93
CA HIS A 264 -17.98 -16.72 -6.27
C HIS A 264 -17.94 -16.22 -4.83
N ARG A 265 -17.96 -17.13 -3.86
CA ARG A 265 -17.86 -16.77 -2.44
C ARG A 265 -16.63 -15.92 -2.18
N SER A 266 -16.82 -14.82 -1.45
CA SER A 266 -15.74 -13.93 -1.01
C SER A 266 -15.88 -13.63 0.47
N ASN A 267 -14.80 -13.80 1.24
CA ASN A 267 -14.81 -13.46 2.66
C ASN A 267 -14.80 -11.93 2.91
N ALA A 268 -14.45 -11.13 1.90
CA ALA A 268 -14.62 -9.68 1.95
C ALA A 268 -16.09 -9.25 1.83
N LEU A 269 -16.97 -10.13 1.34
CA LEU A 269 -18.41 -9.93 1.25
C LEU A 269 -19.13 -11.13 1.88
N PRO A 270 -19.18 -11.22 3.22
CA PRO A 270 -19.78 -12.35 3.91
C PRO A 270 -21.21 -12.64 3.43
N GLY A 271 -21.58 -13.92 3.34
CA GLY A 271 -22.92 -14.34 2.89
C GLY A 271 -23.09 -14.41 1.36
N THR A 272 -22.03 -14.16 0.59
CA THR A 272 -22.03 -14.30 -0.87
C THR A 272 -21.56 -15.68 -1.35
N GLY A 273 -21.78 -15.97 -2.63
CA GLY A 273 -21.41 -17.22 -3.29
C GLY A 273 -22.58 -18.18 -3.51
N LEU A 274 -22.55 -18.89 -4.63
CA LEU A 274 -23.53 -19.92 -5.01
C LEU A 274 -22.90 -21.31 -5.00
N PRO A 275 -23.64 -22.37 -4.60
CA PRO A 275 -23.13 -23.74 -4.64
C PRO A 275 -22.66 -24.15 -6.04
N GLY A 276 -21.47 -24.74 -6.12
CA GLY A 276 -20.86 -25.23 -7.36
C GLY A 276 -19.91 -24.24 -8.03
N ALA A 277 -19.91 -22.96 -7.62
CA ALA A 277 -18.86 -22.03 -8.01
C ALA A 277 -17.66 -22.14 -7.03
N PRO A 278 -16.41 -22.05 -7.51
CA PRO A 278 -15.25 -21.96 -6.63
C PRO A 278 -15.22 -20.60 -5.92
N ASP A 279 -14.59 -20.54 -4.75
CA ASP A 279 -14.31 -19.29 -4.03
C ASP A 279 -13.53 -18.32 -4.93
N LEU A 280 -13.81 -17.02 -4.80
CA LEU A 280 -13.24 -16.00 -5.67
C LEU A 280 -11.70 -15.98 -5.63
N THR A 281 -11.12 -16.25 -4.45
CA THR A 281 -9.65 -16.37 -4.30
C THR A 281 -9.08 -17.48 -5.17
N PHE A 282 -9.72 -18.65 -5.23
CA PHE A 282 -9.28 -19.75 -6.07
C PHE A 282 -9.47 -19.40 -7.55
N ALA A 283 -10.66 -18.90 -7.91
CA ALA A 283 -11.02 -18.57 -9.28
C ALA A 283 -10.04 -17.55 -9.89
N MET A 284 -9.71 -16.48 -9.14
CA MET A 284 -8.80 -15.45 -9.61
C MET A 284 -7.35 -15.96 -9.62
N HIS A 285 -6.80 -16.40 -8.49
CA HIS A 285 -5.38 -16.74 -8.44
C HIS A 285 -5.04 -17.98 -9.27
N GLY A 286 -5.87 -19.03 -9.23
CA GLY A 286 -5.61 -20.28 -9.93
C GLY A 286 -5.59 -20.15 -11.44
N LEU A 287 -6.46 -19.29 -12.00
CA LEU A 287 -6.50 -19.02 -13.44
C LEU A 287 -5.37 -18.10 -13.91
N HIS A 288 -4.85 -17.24 -13.03
CA HIS A 288 -3.84 -16.23 -13.40
C HIS A 288 -2.39 -16.66 -13.09
N ALA A 289 -2.16 -17.65 -12.23
CA ALA A 289 -0.80 -18.06 -11.84
C ALA A 289 0.11 -18.34 -13.07
N ASN A 290 -0.41 -19.05 -14.08
CA ASN A 290 0.37 -19.44 -15.26
C ASN A 290 0.30 -18.43 -16.41
N VAL A 291 -0.40 -17.30 -16.24
CA VAL A 291 -0.48 -16.25 -17.25
C VAL A 291 0.87 -15.53 -17.34
N VAL A 292 1.33 -15.25 -18.56
CA VAL A 292 2.57 -14.50 -18.79
C VAL A 292 2.26 -13.01 -18.73
N ASP A 293 2.96 -12.30 -17.85
CA ASP A 293 2.91 -10.85 -17.77
C ASP A 293 3.68 -10.27 -18.98
N PRO A 294 3.02 -9.47 -19.85
CA PRO A 294 3.66 -8.96 -21.07
C PRO A 294 4.80 -7.98 -20.81
N ASP A 295 4.84 -7.31 -19.65
CA ASP A 295 5.92 -6.37 -19.36
C ASP A 295 7.18 -7.07 -18.83
N THR A 296 7.03 -8.22 -18.16
CA THR A 296 8.16 -8.95 -17.55
C THR A 296 8.58 -10.19 -18.35
N GLY A 297 7.69 -10.75 -19.17
CA GLY A 297 7.91 -12.00 -19.89
C GLY A 297 7.90 -13.25 -19.00
N LEU A 298 7.62 -13.10 -17.70
CA LEU A 298 7.52 -14.20 -16.73
C LEU A 298 6.06 -14.61 -16.54
N THR A 299 5.82 -15.87 -16.14
CA THR A 299 4.50 -16.20 -15.59
C THR A 299 4.31 -15.46 -14.28
N MET A 300 3.07 -15.10 -13.96
CA MET A 300 2.77 -14.38 -12.72
C MET A 300 3.19 -15.19 -11.48
N ASP A 301 3.16 -16.53 -11.55
CA ASP A 301 3.67 -17.40 -10.48
C ASP A 301 5.20 -17.33 -10.34
N SER A 302 5.94 -17.27 -11.46
CA SER A 302 7.42 -17.27 -11.47
C SER A 302 8.04 -15.93 -11.05
N SER A 303 7.23 -14.89 -10.84
CA SER A 303 7.73 -13.59 -10.39
C SER A 303 8.26 -13.69 -8.96
N THR A 304 9.53 -13.35 -8.78
CA THR A 304 10.20 -13.32 -7.48
C THR A 304 10.08 -11.98 -6.76
N ASN A 305 9.39 -11.01 -7.35
CA ASN A 305 9.11 -9.71 -6.74
C ASN A 305 7.61 -9.38 -6.79
N ARG A 306 7.22 -8.33 -6.07
CA ARG A 306 5.82 -7.89 -5.93
C ARG A 306 5.11 -7.46 -7.22
N ALA A 307 5.79 -7.34 -8.37
CA ALA A 307 5.20 -6.84 -9.62
C ALA A 307 3.99 -7.67 -10.08
N ALA A 308 4.08 -9.00 -10.05
CA ALA A 308 2.96 -9.86 -10.41
C ALA A 308 1.74 -9.67 -9.49
N CYS A 309 1.96 -9.55 -8.17
CA CYS A 309 0.89 -9.28 -7.22
C CYS A 309 0.24 -7.91 -7.48
N TYR A 310 1.05 -6.90 -7.82
CA TYR A 310 0.58 -5.54 -8.10
C TYR A 310 -0.16 -5.39 -9.44
N ARG A 311 -0.27 -6.44 -10.25
CA ARG A 311 -1.20 -6.47 -11.40
C ARG A 311 -2.66 -6.51 -10.97
N CYS A 312 -2.94 -7.21 -9.87
CA CYS A 312 -4.30 -7.44 -9.40
C CYS A 312 -4.57 -6.78 -8.04
N HIS A 313 -3.52 -6.36 -7.33
CA HIS A 313 -3.60 -5.65 -6.06
C HIS A 313 -3.00 -4.25 -6.18
N PRO A 314 -3.45 -3.29 -5.35
CA PRO A 314 -2.81 -1.99 -5.26
C PRO A 314 -1.33 -2.07 -4.97
N GLY A 315 -0.54 -1.24 -5.64
CA GLY A 315 0.86 -1.10 -5.25
C GLY A 315 1.82 -0.58 -6.30
N ILE A 316 1.42 -0.52 -7.57
CA ILE A 316 2.30 -0.02 -8.64
C ILE A 316 2.76 1.41 -8.31
N ASN A 317 1.84 2.30 -7.92
CA ASN A 317 2.20 3.64 -7.44
C ASN A 317 1.89 3.82 -5.96
N THR A 318 0.80 3.24 -5.46
CA THR A 318 0.45 3.34 -4.03
C THR A 318 1.51 2.69 -3.14
N ARG A 319 2.15 1.60 -3.58
CA ARG A 319 3.04 0.78 -2.73
C ARG A 319 2.30 0.28 -1.48
N CYS A 320 1.21 -0.48 -1.66
CA CYS A 320 0.40 -1.04 -0.57
C CYS A 320 1.24 -1.59 0.61
N LEU A 321 2.28 -2.37 0.29
CA LEU A 321 3.30 -2.82 1.23
C LEU A 321 4.37 -1.73 1.41
N ARG A 322 4.15 -0.84 2.38
CA ARG A 322 4.95 0.38 2.66
C ARG A 322 5.48 0.49 4.09
N GLY A 323 5.06 -0.40 4.97
CA GLY A 323 5.53 -0.45 6.35
C GLY A 323 6.99 -0.89 6.49
N ALA A 324 7.41 -1.10 7.73
CA ALA A 324 8.79 -1.47 8.09
C ALA A 324 9.31 -2.69 7.33
N MET A 325 8.48 -3.73 7.14
CA MET A 325 8.81 -4.90 6.33
C MET A 325 8.95 -4.53 4.85
N GLY A 326 7.98 -3.77 4.34
CA GLY A 326 7.86 -3.39 2.94
C GLY A 326 8.91 -2.43 2.42
N LYS A 327 9.66 -1.77 3.31
CA LYS A 327 10.74 -0.81 3.01
C LYS A 327 12.14 -1.35 3.26
N ALA A 328 12.28 -2.58 3.77
CA ALA A 328 13.58 -3.18 4.01
C ALA A 328 14.32 -3.38 2.68
N ILE A 329 15.61 -3.01 2.63
CA ILE A 329 16.45 -3.05 1.43
C ILE A 329 17.58 -4.05 1.65
N ALA A 330 17.80 -4.91 0.66
CA ALA A 330 18.90 -5.88 0.62
C ALA A 330 20.21 -5.21 0.20
N ASP A 331 21.34 -5.93 0.37
CA ASP A 331 22.68 -5.42 0.04
C ASP A 331 22.83 -5.00 -1.44
N ASP A 332 22.00 -5.55 -2.33
CA ASP A 332 21.97 -5.23 -3.76
C ASP A 332 21.01 -4.08 -4.12
N GLY A 333 20.38 -3.45 -3.13
CA GLY A 333 19.45 -2.33 -3.31
C GLY A 333 18.01 -2.72 -3.66
N SER A 334 17.75 -4.02 -3.86
CA SER A 334 16.39 -4.53 -4.03
C SER A 334 15.63 -4.57 -2.72
N MET A 335 14.30 -4.72 -2.79
CA MET A 335 13.48 -4.88 -1.60
C MET A 335 13.71 -6.25 -0.98
N LEU A 336 14.12 -6.27 0.29
CA LEU A 336 14.46 -7.49 1.02
C LEU A 336 13.26 -8.41 1.23
N ILE A 337 12.08 -7.83 1.50
CA ILE A 337 10.83 -8.56 1.72
C ILE A 337 9.84 -8.19 0.61
N GLN A 338 9.32 -9.22 -0.05
CA GLN A 338 8.30 -9.15 -1.10
C GLN A 338 6.98 -9.76 -0.61
N CYS A 339 5.90 -9.56 -1.37
CA CYS A 339 4.61 -10.18 -1.07
C CYS A 339 4.70 -11.71 -0.95
N GLN A 340 5.53 -12.33 -1.79
CA GLN A 340 5.73 -13.78 -1.86
C GLN A 340 6.39 -14.35 -0.60
N ASN A 341 7.29 -13.59 0.05
CA ASN A 341 7.95 -14.04 1.28
C ASN A 341 6.96 -14.18 2.45
N CYS A 342 5.79 -13.56 2.36
CA CYS A 342 4.72 -13.67 3.37
C CYS A 342 3.59 -14.60 2.89
N HIS A 343 3.09 -14.38 1.67
CA HIS A 343 1.87 -15.01 1.17
C HIS A 343 2.10 -16.27 0.32
N GLY A 344 3.31 -16.47 -0.19
CA GLY A 344 3.65 -17.48 -1.18
C GLY A 344 3.46 -16.97 -2.61
N GLN A 345 3.75 -17.83 -3.58
CA GLN A 345 3.44 -17.57 -5.00
C GLN A 345 1.91 -17.59 -5.24
N ILE A 346 1.47 -17.15 -6.41
CA ILE A 346 0.04 -17.01 -6.73
C ILE A 346 -0.67 -18.37 -6.63
N SER A 347 -0.03 -19.45 -7.07
CA SER A 347 -0.51 -20.81 -6.95
C SER A 347 -0.67 -21.26 -5.49
N ASN A 348 0.16 -20.76 -4.56
CA ASN A 348 -0.02 -21.00 -3.12
C ASN A 348 -1.22 -20.23 -2.55
N VAL A 349 -1.54 -19.05 -3.09
CA VAL A 349 -2.75 -18.27 -2.71
C VAL A 349 -4.01 -18.90 -3.31
N ALA A 350 -3.87 -19.60 -4.44
CA ALA A 350 -4.92 -20.39 -5.08
C ALA A 350 -5.18 -21.75 -4.42
N ASP A 351 -4.53 -22.12 -3.31
CA ASP A 351 -4.77 -23.42 -2.66
C ASP A 351 -6.19 -23.47 -2.07
N THR A 352 -6.97 -24.49 -2.45
CA THR A 352 -8.34 -24.69 -1.95
C THR A 352 -8.41 -24.97 -0.45
N ASN A 353 -7.31 -25.35 0.19
CA ASN A 353 -7.23 -25.52 1.64
C ASN A 353 -7.09 -24.17 2.37
N ARG A 354 -6.76 -23.09 1.67
CA ARG A 354 -6.70 -21.75 2.27
C ARG A 354 -8.09 -21.14 2.29
N THR A 355 -8.44 -20.58 3.43
CA THR A 355 -9.61 -19.71 3.54
C THR A 355 -9.16 -18.27 3.34
N GLY A 356 -9.52 -17.66 2.21
CA GLY A 356 -9.14 -16.27 1.91
C GLY A 356 -9.48 -15.32 3.08
N TRP A 357 -8.67 -14.29 3.31
CA TRP A 357 -8.84 -13.32 4.42
C TRP A 357 -8.68 -13.86 5.86
N LEU A 358 -8.69 -15.18 6.06
CA LEU A 358 -8.55 -15.84 7.36
C LEU A 358 -7.25 -16.64 7.48
N THR A 359 -6.77 -17.26 6.39
CA THR A 359 -5.47 -17.92 6.30
C THR A 359 -4.43 -16.95 5.73
N LEU A 360 -3.90 -16.09 6.60
CA LEU A 360 -2.94 -15.03 6.28
C LEU A 360 -1.62 -15.19 7.07
N PRO A 361 -0.53 -14.53 6.63
CA PRO A 361 0.74 -14.56 7.35
C PRO A 361 0.57 -14.06 8.78
N MET A 362 1.28 -14.70 9.71
CA MET A 362 1.20 -14.41 11.14
C MET A 362 2.55 -13.90 11.63
N CYS A 363 2.57 -13.14 12.72
CA CYS A 363 3.83 -12.60 13.26
C CYS A 363 4.85 -13.72 13.56
N GLN A 364 4.37 -14.84 14.14
CA GLN A 364 5.19 -16.01 14.46
C GLN A 364 5.80 -16.73 13.24
N SER A 365 5.34 -16.43 12.03
CA SER A 365 5.91 -17.00 10.81
C SER A 365 7.27 -16.37 10.48
N CYS A 366 7.58 -15.19 11.01
CA CYS A 366 8.90 -14.57 10.87
C CYS A 366 9.57 -14.33 12.22
N HIS A 367 8.81 -13.94 13.25
CA HIS A 367 9.31 -13.61 14.59
C HIS A 367 9.25 -14.83 15.49
N THR A 368 10.42 -15.40 15.80
CA THR A 368 10.46 -16.75 16.40
C THR A 368 10.68 -16.76 17.91
N GLY A 369 11.02 -15.59 18.47
CA GLY A 369 11.14 -15.35 19.90
C GLY A 369 12.26 -14.37 20.25
N PRO A 370 12.54 -14.18 21.56
CA PRO A 370 13.65 -13.36 22.04
C PRO A 370 15.01 -13.97 21.72
N ALA A 371 16.09 -13.24 22.02
CA ALA A 371 17.47 -13.68 21.80
C ALA A 371 17.85 -14.96 22.55
N THR A 372 17.17 -15.25 23.67
CA THR A 372 17.40 -16.42 24.53
C THR A 372 16.56 -17.64 24.16
N HIS A 373 15.51 -17.45 23.36
CA HIS A 373 14.56 -18.51 23.01
C HIS A 373 13.98 -18.24 21.62
N ASN A 374 14.71 -18.66 20.59
CA ASN A 374 14.33 -18.57 19.18
C ASN A 374 14.80 -19.83 18.44
N ASN A 375 14.37 -20.04 17.19
CA ASN A 375 14.72 -21.23 16.40
C ASN A 375 15.86 -20.99 15.39
N GLY A 376 16.80 -20.10 15.73
CA GLY A 376 18.00 -19.80 14.94
C GLY A 376 18.18 -18.31 14.66
N GLN A 377 17.08 -17.59 14.45
CA GLN A 377 17.07 -16.13 14.33
C GLN A 377 15.86 -15.54 15.06
N ILE A 378 16.03 -14.38 15.68
CA ILE A 378 14.94 -13.62 16.32
C ILE A 378 13.83 -13.32 15.31
N ARG A 379 14.23 -12.92 14.09
CA ARG A 379 13.33 -12.68 12.96
C ARG A 379 13.95 -13.14 11.65
N TYR A 380 13.12 -13.68 10.76
CA TYR A 380 13.45 -13.99 9.38
C TYR A 380 12.80 -12.97 8.42
N ASP A 381 13.34 -12.88 7.21
CA ASP A 381 12.78 -12.13 6.07
C ASP A 381 11.77 -12.96 5.26
N ASP A 382 11.69 -14.26 5.51
CA ASP A 382 10.75 -15.19 4.88
C ASP A 382 9.93 -15.99 5.91
N ALA A 383 8.61 -15.94 5.71
CA ALA A 383 7.61 -16.62 6.54
C ALA A 383 7.60 -18.13 6.36
N PHE A 384 8.20 -18.65 5.30
CA PHE A 384 8.17 -20.06 4.92
C PHE A 384 9.47 -20.77 5.25
N VAL A 385 9.35 -22.04 5.65
CA VAL A 385 10.48 -22.99 5.74
C VAL A 385 10.54 -23.91 4.54
N ALA A 386 9.42 -24.05 3.82
CA ALA A 386 9.26 -24.72 2.54
C ALA A 386 8.02 -24.14 1.84
N SER A 387 7.83 -24.41 0.55
CA SER A 387 6.69 -23.90 -0.21
C SER A 387 5.36 -24.17 0.51
N ASN A 388 4.61 -23.11 0.80
CA ASN A 388 3.33 -23.13 1.53
C ASN A 388 3.38 -23.70 2.96
N VAL A 389 4.57 -23.85 3.56
CA VAL A 389 4.75 -24.28 4.95
C VAL A 389 5.30 -23.11 5.76
N TRP A 390 4.42 -22.46 6.52
CA TRP A 390 4.83 -21.39 7.41
C TRP A 390 5.74 -21.89 8.52
N ARG A 391 6.69 -21.04 8.89
CA ARG A 391 7.52 -21.23 10.07
C ARG A 391 6.65 -21.17 11.33
N THR A 392 7.05 -21.95 12.33
CA THR A 392 6.46 -21.92 13.66
C THR A 392 7.47 -21.34 14.64
N ALA A 393 7.07 -20.29 15.37
CA ALA A 393 7.86 -19.74 16.45
C ALA A 393 7.98 -20.72 17.62
N VAL A 394 9.11 -20.65 18.33
CA VAL A 394 9.31 -21.42 19.58
C VAL A 394 8.85 -20.63 20.80
N ASP A 395 8.67 -19.31 20.66
CA ASP A 395 8.18 -18.41 21.69
C ASP A 395 7.04 -17.55 21.15
N GLN A 396 6.04 -17.26 21.99
CA GLN A 396 4.85 -16.50 21.62
C GLN A 396 4.97 -15.00 21.92
N LEU A 397 6.11 -14.51 22.42
CA LEU A 397 6.32 -13.12 22.82
C LEU A 397 5.94 -12.09 21.74
N PHE A 398 6.16 -12.44 20.47
CA PHE A 398 5.87 -11.60 19.31
C PHE A 398 4.81 -12.22 18.40
N ALA A 399 4.10 -13.25 18.86
CA ALA A 399 3.12 -13.97 18.05
C ALA A 399 1.77 -13.27 18.03
N SER A 400 1.00 -13.49 16.97
CA SER A 400 -0.43 -13.19 16.95
C SER A 400 -1.15 -14.08 17.97
N ASN A 401 -2.23 -13.60 18.59
CA ASN A 401 -2.96 -14.46 19.53
C ASN A 401 -3.56 -15.67 18.77
N PRO A 402 -3.58 -16.85 19.39
CA PRO A 402 -4.21 -18.01 18.79
C PRO A 402 -5.74 -17.85 18.75
N ASP A 403 -6.37 -18.45 17.74
CA ASP A 403 -7.84 -18.61 17.65
C ASP A 403 -8.64 -17.29 17.63
N VAL A 404 -8.03 -16.20 17.13
CA VAL A 404 -8.71 -14.92 16.89
C VAL A 404 -8.61 -14.50 15.41
N PRO A 405 -9.75 -14.17 14.76
CA PRO A 405 -11.07 -13.88 15.36
C PRO A 405 -11.95 -15.12 15.58
N LEU A 406 -11.53 -16.29 15.09
CA LEU A 406 -12.30 -17.54 15.14
C LEU A 406 -11.36 -18.73 15.43
N PRO A 407 -11.86 -19.81 16.05
CA PRO A 407 -11.08 -21.02 16.27
C PRO A 407 -10.39 -21.53 15.00
N GLY A 408 -9.10 -21.81 15.10
CA GLY A 408 -8.23 -22.27 14.01
C GLY A 408 -7.57 -21.17 13.18
N PHE A 409 -7.84 -19.89 13.46
CA PHE A 409 -7.26 -18.76 12.73
C PHE A 409 -6.56 -17.78 13.68
N ASN A 410 -5.39 -17.28 13.28
CA ASN A 410 -4.62 -16.32 14.05
C ASN A 410 -4.34 -15.11 13.16
N LEU A 411 -4.91 -13.96 13.50
CA LEU A 411 -4.79 -12.76 12.67
C LEU A 411 -4.26 -11.59 13.47
N TYR A 412 -3.22 -10.97 12.94
CA TYR A 412 -2.57 -9.78 13.53
C TYR A 412 -3.57 -8.66 13.81
N ARG A 413 -4.42 -8.30 12.85
CA ARG A 413 -5.43 -7.22 13.00
C ARG A 413 -6.46 -7.47 14.11
N PHE A 414 -6.60 -8.72 14.57
CA PHE A 414 -7.47 -9.07 15.70
C PHE A 414 -6.70 -9.39 16.98
N SER A 415 -5.37 -9.36 16.93
CA SER A 415 -4.52 -9.65 18.07
C SER A 415 -4.39 -8.45 18.99
N ARG A 416 -4.26 -8.75 20.28
CA ARG A 416 -4.16 -7.83 21.39
C ARG A 416 -2.93 -8.14 22.24
N GLY A 417 -2.45 -7.12 22.93
CA GLY A 417 -1.29 -7.17 23.79
C GLY A 417 -1.47 -6.31 25.03
N HIS A 418 -0.41 -5.57 25.38
CA HIS A 418 -0.33 -4.69 26.55
C HIS A 418 -1.66 -4.00 26.92
N SER A 419 -2.28 -4.45 28.02
CA SER A 419 -3.56 -3.94 28.54
C SER A 419 -4.72 -4.03 27.54
N ASP A 420 -4.83 -5.18 26.85
CA ASP A 420 -5.86 -5.53 25.85
C ASP A 420 -5.91 -4.62 24.61
N LEU A 421 -4.93 -3.74 24.43
CA LEU A 421 -4.80 -2.92 23.23
C LEU A 421 -4.55 -3.80 22.00
N TYR A 422 -5.25 -3.53 20.89
CA TYR A 422 -4.94 -4.17 19.61
C TYR A 422 -3.52 -3.84 19.17
N CYS A 423 -2.82 -4.81 18.59
CA CYS A 423 -1.46 -4.63 18.10
C CYS A 423 -1.34 -3.47 17.11
N GLU A 424 -2.36 -3.25 16.27
CA GLU A 424 -2.43 -2.15 15.30
C GLU A 424 -2.43 -0.75 15.95
N ASN A 425 -2.83 -0.60 17.22
CA ASN A 425 -2.71 0.68 17.93
C ASN A 425 -1.27 1.16 18.00
N CYS A 426 -0.37 0.24 18.35
CA CYS A 426 1.03 0.59 18.55
C CYS A 426 1.82 0.47 17.26
N HIS A 427 1.52 -0.53 16.44
CA HIS A 427 2.31 -0.86 15.25
C HIS A 427 1.77 -0.24 13.96
N ASN A 428 0.53 0.26 13.94
CA ASN A 428 -0.26 0.63 12.76
C ASN A 428 -0.78 -0.58 11.96
N SER A 429 -1.64 -0.33 10.97
CA SER A 429 -2.32 -1.35 10.18
C SER A 429 -1.39 -2.34 9.47
N THR A 430 -1.92 -3.52 9.18
CA THR A 430 -1.28 -4.52 8.29
C THR A 430 -0.73 -3.85 7.01
N HIS A 431 0.45 -4.26 6.50
CA HIS A 431 1.16 -3.64 5.35
C HIS A 431 1.65 -2.18 5.54
N ALA A 432 1.18 -1.48 6.57
CA ALA A 432 1.54 -0.11 6.93
C ALA A 432 2.18 -0.04 8.32
N GLU A 433 2.76 -1.13 8.80
CA GLU A 433 3.44 -1.14 10.11
C GLU A 433 4.53 -0.07 10.16
N THR A 434 4.49 0.78 11.16
CA THR A 434 5.34 1.97 11.25
C THR A 434 6.79 1.62 11.63
N PRO A 435 7.78 2.38 11.15
CA PRO A 435 7.63 3.59 10.34
C PRO A 435 7.41 3.26 8.86
N THR A 436 6.48 3.96 8.22
CA THR A 436 6.15 3.73 6.81
C THR A 436 6.90 4.68 5.89
N SER A 437 6.94 4.39 4.59
CA SER A 437 7.45 5.32 3.57
C SER A 437 6.45 6.43 3.18
N VAL A 438 5.22 6.38 3.68
CA VAL A 438 4.19 7.39 3.43
C VAL A 438 4.06 8.30 4.64
N ARG A 439 4.28 9.60 4.43
CA ARG A 439 4.27 10.61 5.49
C ARG A 439 3.01 10.56 6.35
N ASN A 440 1.83 10.44 5.72
CA ASN A 440 0.54 10.52 6.40
C ASN A 440 0.35 9.40 7.44
N ASP A 441 0.86 8.18 7.23
CA ASP A 441 0.74 7.11 8.24
C ASP A 441 1.54 7.40 9.51
N ASN A 442 2.61 8.20 9.40
CA ASN A 442 3.51 8.47 10.52
C ASN A 442 3.02 9.63 11.40
N ILE A 443 2.01 10.41 10.95
CA ILE A 443 1.55 11.62 11.64
C ILE A 443 1.06 11.31 13.07
N GLN A 444 0.22 10.28 13.24
CA GLN A 444 -0.28 9.90 14.55
C GLN A 444 0.86 9.57 15.53
N ALA A 445 1.82 8.74 15.11
CA ALA A 445 2.96 8.38 15.95
C ALA A 445 3.79 9.63 16.31
N ILE A 446 4.11 10.46 15.32
CA ILE A 446 4.87 11.70 15.55
C ILE A 446 4.15 12.62 16.54
N ASN A 447 2.83 12.77 16.42
CA ASN A 447 2.06 13.65 17.30
C ASN A 447 2.02 13.12 18.74
N VAL A 448 1.93 11.81 18.93
CA VAL A 448 1.75 11.20 20.26
C VAL A 448 3.08 11.01 21.02
N GLN A 449 4.18 10.69 20.34
CA GLN A 449 5.49 10.43 20.98
C GLN A 449 6.64 11.30 20.48
N GLY A 450 6.42 12.20 19.52
CA GLY A 450 7.43 13.11 18.99
C GLY A 450 8.37 12.50 17.94
N HIS A 451 8.12 11.25 17.52
CA HIS A 451 8.90 10.57 16.48
C HIS A 451 8.05 9.52 15.75
N ASP A 452 8.52 9.12 14.57
CA ASP A 452 7.89 8.07 13.76
C ASP A 452 8.15 6.67 14.31
N GLY A 453 7.47 5.69 13.72
CA GLY A 453 7.57 4.29 14.15
C GLY A 453 6.50 3.90 15.17
N LYS A 454 6.53 2.63 15.57
CA LYS A 454 5.62 2.11 16.59
C LYS A 454 5.58 2.96 17.85
N ILE A 455 4.39 3.13 18.42
CA ILE A 455 4.17 3.85 19.66
C ILE A 455 4.76 3.02 20.81
N ALA A 456 5.86 3.51 21.39
CA ALA A 456 6.64 2.76 22.37
C ALA A 456 7.13 3.62 23.55
N ASP A 457 7.01 4.94 23.46
CA ASP A 457 7.28 5.81 24.61
C ASP A 457 6.12 5.74 25.60
N CYS A 458 6.35 5.29 26.83
CA CYS A 458 5.22 5.05 27.73
C CYS A 458 4.46 6.34 28.10
N LEU A 459 5.11 7.51 28.05
CA LEU A 459 4.42 8.81 28.25
C LEU A 459 3.45 9.18 27.12
N ALA A 460 3.47 8.45 26.00
CA ALA A 460 2.45 8.52 24.95
C ALA A 460 1.04 8.23 25.52
N CYS A 461 0.96 7.31 26.49
CA CYS A 461 -0.30 6.82 27.03
C CYS A 461 -0.42 6.98 28.56
N HIS A 462 0.69 7.08 29.27
CA HIS A 462 0.73 7.17 30.72
C HIS A 462 1.06 8.59 31.19
N VAL A 463 0.35 9.06 32.23
CA VAL A 463 0.58 10.37 32.85
C VAL A 463 1.94 10.47 33.53
N THR A 464 2.42 9.36 34.09
CA THR A 464 3.72 9.27 34.76
C THR A 464 4.53 8.13 34.18
N MET A 465 5.85 8.30 34.11
CA MET A 465 6.74 7.26 33.62
C MET A 465 6.69 6.04 34.54
N PRO A 466 6.25 4.86 34.06
CA PRO A 466 6.31 3.64 34.85
C PRO A 466 7.76 3.29 35.18
N ASN A 467 8.00 2.70 36.35
CA ASN A 467 9.30 2.13 36.71
C ASN A 467 9.15 0.61 36.77
N THR A 468 9.60 -0.07 35.72
CA THR A 468 9.46 -1.52 35.55
C THR A 468 10.53 -2.07 34.62
N VAL A 469 10.95 -3.31 34.84
CA VAL A 469 11.88 -4.04 33.96
C VAL A 469 11.14 -4.79 32.85
N ASN A 470 9.88 -5.21 33.07
CA ASN A 470 9.16 -6.09 32.16
C ASN A 470 7.63 -5.85 32.07
N GLY A 471 7.15 -4.71 32.57
CA GLY A 471 5.71 -4.39 32.58
C GLY A 471 5.17 -3.76 31.29
N GLY A 472 6.05 -3.38 30.35
CA GLY A 472 5.65 -2.79 29.08
C GLY A 472 5.25 -3.81 28.01
N PRO A 473 4.89 -3.35 26.81
CA PRO A 473 4.63 -4.20 25.65
C PRO A 473 5.79 -5.18 25.41
N HIS A 474 5.48 -6.43 25.09
CA HIS A 474 6.47 -7.51 24.89
C HIS A 474 7.46 -7.68 26.06
N GLY A 475 7.04 -7.34 27.28
CA GLY A 475 7.91 -7.42 28.46
C GLY A 475 9.05 -6.41 28.43
N MET A 476 8.89 -5.28 27.73
CA MET A 476 9.89 -4.22 27.66
C MET A 476 9.84 -3.29 28.88
N HIS A 477 11.00 -2.77 29.27
CA HIS A 477 11.12 -1.65 30.20
C HIS A 477 10.93 -0.31 29.47
N PRO A 478 10.73 0.82 30.17
CA PRO A 478 10.71 2.14 29.56
C PRO A 478 12.02 2.44 28.82
N ALA A 479 11.93 2.93 27.59
CA ALA A 479 13.08 3.31 26.76
C ALA A 479 13.49 4.80 26.92
N SER A 480 13.09 5.45 28.01
CA SER A 480 13.30 6.88 28.21
C SER A 480 14.65 7.21 28.84
N ALA A 481 15.13 8.44 28.59
CA ALA A 481 16.32 8.97 29.26
C ALA A 481 16.16 9.00 30.78
N GLN A 482 14.94 9.19 31.28
CA GLN A 482 14.64 9.20 32.71
C GLN A 482 14.96 7.83 33.34
N TRP A 483 14.53 6.73 32.72
CA TRP A 483 14.82 5.39 33.20
C TRP A 483 16.32 5.05 33.10
N GLY A 484 16.98 5.45 32.02
CA GLY A 484 18.44 5.31 31.91
C GLY A 484 19.21 6.10 32.98
N ASN A 485 18.73 7.30 33.31
CA ASN A 485 19.38 8.17 34.29
C ASN A 485 19.11 7.78 35.74
N SER A 486 18.05 7.02 36.02
CA SER A 486 17.83 6.47 37.36
C SER A 486 18.84 5.38 37.72
N GLY A 487 19.63 4.92 36.74
CA GLY A 487 20.63 3.87 36.88
C GLY A 487 20.02 2.47 36.83
N HIS A 488 18.85 2.33 36.19
CA HIS A 488 18.14 1.05 36.03
C HIS A 488 17.79 0.38 37.38
N LYS A 489 17.73 1.15 38.49
CA LYS A 489 17.80 0.67 39.89
C LYS A 489 16.55 -0.06 40.43
N ASP A 490 16.04 -1.06 39.74
CA ASP A 490 14.94 -1.89 40.26
C ASP A 490 15.44 -3.07 41.12
N PRO A 491 14.63 -3.52 42.12
CA PRO A 491 14.87 -4.77 42.82
C PRO A 491 14.73 -5.97 41.86
N GLY A 492 15.77 -6.78 41.71
CA GLY A 492 15.78 -7.97 40.85
C GLY A 492 16.57 -7.82 39.56
N ASP A 493 17.28 -6.71 39.38
CA ASP A 493 18.13 -6.45 38.22
C ASP A 493 19.32 -7.43 38.19
N THR A 494 19.17 -8.48 37.39
CA THR A 494 20.24 -9.44 37.10
C THR A 494 20.52 -9.40 35.61
N PRO A 495 21.78 -9.62 35.17
CA PRO A 495 22.11 -9.62 33.76
C PRO A 495 21.26 -10.60 32.94
N SER A 496 20.75 -11.69 33.54
CA SER A 496 19.86 -12.64 32.87
C SER A 496 18.51 -12.05 32.45
N ASN A 497 17.97 -11.07 33.18
CA ASN A 497 16.68 -10.46 32.84
C ASN A 497 16.76 -9.58 31.59
N CYS A 498 17.96 -9.10 31.24
CA CYS A 498 18.20 -8.28 30.06
C CYS A 498 18.51 -9.13 28.80
N GLN A 499 18.99 -10.37 28.99
CA GLN A 499 19.42 -11.24 27.88
C GLN A 499 18.36 -11.50 26.81
N PRO A 500 17.04 -11.60 27.11
CA PRO A 500 16.03 -11.79 26.07
C PRO A 500 16.06 -10.71 24.97
N CYS A 501 16.35 -9.45 25.31
CA CYS A 501 16.40 -8.35 24.35
C CYS A 501 17.84 -7.95 23.98
N HIS A 502 18.78 -8.02 24.92
CA HIS A 502 20.17 -7.58 24.73
C HIS A 502 21.15 -8.71 24.37
N GLY A 503 20.65 -9.94 24.26
CA GLY A 503 21.44 -11.11 23.88
C GLY A 503 22.21 -11.75 25.04
N LEU A 504 22.55 -13.04 24.88
CA LEU A 504 23.29 -13.81 25.89
C LEU A 504 24.66 -13.20 26.23
N ASN A 505 25.33 -12.63 25.23
CA ASN A 505 26.60 -11.94 25.35
C ASN A 505 26.47 -10.46 25.75
N GLN A 506 25.23 -9.95 25.87
CA GLN A 506 24.89 -8.57 26.27
C GLN A 506 25.48 -7.49 25.35
N ARG A 507 25.76 -7.87 24.10
CA ARG A 507 26.24 -6.98 23.05
C ARG A 507 25.10 -6.34 22.26
N GLY A 508 23.86 -6.48 22.73
CA GLY A 508 22.69 -6.00 22.01
C GLY A 508 22.19 -7.01 20.98
N THR A 509 20.96 -6.79 20.57
CA THR A 509 20.35 -7.38 19.38
C THR A 509 19.45 -6.35 18.69
N VAL A 510 18.82 -6.73 17.59
CA VAL A 510 17.76 -5.95 16.92
C VAL A 510 16.62 -5.52 17.84
N LEU A 511 16.40 -6.20 18.98
CA LEU A 511 15.38 -5.84 19.98
C LEU A 511 15.84 -4.71 20.91
N SER A 512 17.15 -4.47 21.03
CA SER A 512 17.73 -3.42 21.87
C SER A 512 17.97 -2.09 21.13
N HIS A 513 17.47 -1.98 19.89
CA HIS A 513 17.57 -0.75 19.11
C HIS A 513 16.71 0.36 19.73
N THR A 514 17.26 1.56 19.84
CA THR A 514 16.50 2.74 20.25
C THR A 514 15.39 3.07 19.26
N PHE A 515 14.23 3.47 19.76
CA PHE A 515 13.11 3.87 18.91
C PHE A 515 13.16 5.34 18.49
N ALA A 516 13.97 6.14 19.17
CA ALA A 516 14.22 7.54 18.86
C ALA A 516 15.59 7.98 19.39
N ALA A 517 16.02 9.17 19.00
CA ALA A 517 17.23 9.77 19.55
C ALA A 517 17.06 10.06 21.06
N ARG A 518 18.09 9.75 21.85
CA ARG A 518 18.08 9.86 23.32
C ARG A 518 19.44 10.30 23.85
N THR A 519 19.44 10.95 25.02
CA THR A 519 20.67 11.26 25.77
C THR A 519 20.57 10.71 27.19
N ILE A 520 21.55 9.91 27.59
CA ILE A 520 21.68 9.35 28.94
C ILE A 520 22.93 9.94 29.58
N ASN A 521 22.84 10.38 30.84
CA ASN A 521 23.89 11.08 31.59
C ASN A 521 24.41 10.27 32.79
N ALA A 522 23.78 9.16 33.18
CA ALA A 522 24.19 8.37 34.36
C ALA A 522 25.63 7.83 34.31
N PHE A 523 26.18 7.61 33.11
CA PHE A 523 27.51 7.02 32.89
C PHE A 523 28.39 7.92 32.00
N GLY A 524 28.33 9.23 32.26
CA GLY A 524 28.76 10.27 31.33
C GLY A 524 27.68 10.52 30.27
N THR A 525 27.82 11.61 29.51
CA THR A 525 26.87 11.95 28.45
C THR A 525 27.03 10.99 27.27
N LYS A 526 26.08 10.08 27.12
CA LYS A 526 25.94 9.15 25.99
C LYS A 526 24.77 9.62 25.13
N ARG A 527 25.01 9.72 23.82
CA ARG A 527 23.99 10.13 22.84
C ARG A 527 23.71 8.97 21.92
N PHE A 528 22.44 8.62 21.81
CA PHE A 528 21.96 7.57 20.93
C PHE A 528 21.14 8.20 19.82
N TRP A 529 21.41 7.82 18.58
CA TRP A 529 20.54 8.14 17.44
C TRP A 529 19.45 7.05 17.30
N GLN A 530 18.39 7.31 16.53
CA GLN A 530 17.26 6.39 16.36
C GLN A 530 17.66 5.12 15.60
N GLY A 531 17.45 3.94 16.18
CA GLY A 531 17.85 2.66 15.59
C GLY A 531 19.27 2.22 15.96
N GLN A 532 19.91 2.95 16.88
CA GLN A 532 21.20 2.56 17.44
C GLN A 532 21.02 1.39 18.40
N GLU A 533 21.87 0.38 18.31
CA GLU A 533 21.85 -0.77 19.21
C GLU A 533 22.39 -0.37 20.60
N ILE A 534 21.60 -0.59 21.66
CA ILE A 534 22.04 -0.38 23.04
C ILE A 534 22.66 -1.66 23.60
N THR A 535 23.96 -1.57 23.89
CA THR A 535 24.75 -2.65 24.48
C THR A 535 25.17 -2.29 25.89
N CYS A 536 25.39 -3.28 26.77
CA CYS A 536 25.99 -3.03 28.09
C CYS A 536 27.34 -2.31 27.92
N PHE A 537 28.09 -2.68 26.89
CA PHE A 537 29.44 -2.20 26.60
C PHE A 537 29.50 -0.75 26.11
N THR A 538 28.36 -0.15 25.76
CA THR A 538 28.29 1.26 25.38
C THR A 538 28.50 2.17 26.59
N CYS A 539 28.02 1.74 27.75
CA CYS A 539 28.13 2.47 29.02
C CYS A 539 29.17 1.85 29.95
N HIS A 540 29.31 0.52 29.95
CA HIS A 540 30.07 -0.24 30.93
C HIS A 540 31.27 -0.98 30.34
N ASN A 541 32.28 -1.25 31.16
CA ASN A 541 33.44 -2.06 30.77
C ASN A 541 33.20 -3.57 30.97
N GLY A 542 32.04 -4.07 30.53
CA GLY A 542 31.64 -5.48 30.68
C GLY A 542 30.29 -5.70 31.36
N SER A 543 29.74 -6.91 31.17
CA SER A 543 28.54 -7.36 31.87
C SER A 543 28.78 -7.42 33.39
N GLY A 544 28.02 -6.65 34.16
CA GLY A 544 28.18 -6.56 35.62
C GLY A 544 29.37 -5.72 36.10
N ASN A 545 30.08 -5.03 35.20
CA ASN A 545 31.11 -4.06 35.57
C ASN A 545 30.50 -2.65 35.57
N THR A 546 30.49 -1.97 36.72
CA THR A 546 29.94 -0.61 36.82
C THR A 546 30.89 0.48 36.32
N SER A 547 32.15 0.14 36.03
CA SER A 547 33.14 1.07 35.47
C SER A 547 32.74 1.48 34.06
N SER A 548 33.00 2.74 33.70
CA SER A 548 32.73 3.26 32.35
C SER A 548 33.50 2.50 31.28
N SER A 549 32.86 2.28 30.13
CA SER A 549 33.50 1.67 28.96
C SER A 549 34.73 2.46 28.51
N THR A 550 35.80 1.74 28.16
CA THR A 550 37.06 2.32 27.65
C THR A 550 37.24 2.10 26.15
N ASN A 551 36.39 1.27 25.52
CA ASN A 551 36.42 1.09 24.07
C ASN A 551 35.92 2.36 23.38
N PRO A 552 36.72 3.05 22.56
CA PRO A 552 36.22 4.16 21.76
C PRO A 552 35.31 3.63 20.63
N PRO A 553 34.14 4.24 20.37
CA PRO A 553 33.26 3.77 19.30
C PRO A 553 33.88 4.04 17.91
N PRO A 554 33.46 3.29 16.87
CA PRO A 554 33.83 3.59 15.50
C PRO A 554 33.35 4.96 15.07
N ILE A 555 33.95 5.50 14.01
CA ILE A 555 33.62 6.82 13.45
C ILE A 555 33.26 6.66 11.99
N VAL A 556 32.12 7.22 11.59
CA VAL A 556 31.70 7.35 10.18
C VAL A 556 31.67 8.83 9.77
N TYR A 557 31.93 9.10 8.50
CA TYR A 557 32.06 10.46 7.96
C TYR A 557 30.99 10.76 6.93
N GLN A 558 30.63 12.03 6.72
CA GLN A 558 29.73 12.40 5.64
C GLN A 558 30.34 12.01 4.29
N VAL A 559 29.50 11.49 3.38
CA VAL A 559 29.87 11.22 1.99
C VAL A 559 28.94 11.97 1.04
N ALA A 560 29.43 12.26 -0.15
CA ALA A 560 28.64 12.86 -1.21
C ALA A 560 28.96 12.19 -2.54
N THR A 561 27.96 12.02 -3.38
CA THR A 561 28.11 11.46 -4.73
C THR A 561 27.15 12.12 -5.71
N VAL A 562 27.38 11.89 -6.98
CA VAL A 562 26.52 12.32 -8.09
C VAL A 562 25.96 11.08 -8.77
N ALA A 563 24.65 11.05 -8.98
CA ALA A 563 23.96 10.02 -9.73
C ALA A 563 23.28 10.64 -10.95
N THR A 564 22.92 9.81 -11.91
CA THR A 564 22.06 10.18 -13.03
C THR A 564 20.69 9.55 -12.81
N ALA A 565 19.61 10.29 -13.05
CA ALA A 565 18.25 9.76 -12.93
C ALA A 565 18.10 8.43 -13.69
N GLY A 566 17.54 7.40 -13.02
CA GLY A 566 17.38 6.05 -13.57
C GLY A 566 18.63 5.20 -13.68
N MET A 567 19.80 5.70 -13.25
CA MET A 567 21.06 4.96 -13.24
C MET A 567 21.51 4.69 -11.80
N ASN A 568 22.26 3.60 -11.61
CA ASN A 568 22.92 3.33 -10.34
C ASN A 568 24.33 3.93 -10.28
N VAL A 569 24.80 4.20 -9.06
CA VAL A 569 26.18 4.63 -8.80
C VAL A 569 26.72 3.94 -7.55
N THR A 570 27.92 3.37 -7.65
CA THR A 570 28.62 2.73 -6.53
C THR A 570 29.75 3.63 -6.02
N PHE A 571 29.84 3.79 -4.71
CA PHE A 571 30.84 4.63 -4.05
C PHE A 571 31.19 4.09 -2.65
N PRO A 572 32.42 4.36 -2.16
CA PRO A 572 32.84 3.87 -0.84
C PRO A 572 32.24 4.72 0.29
N LEU A 573 31.68 4.06 1.29
CA LEU A 573 31.38 4.67 2.58
C LEU A 573 32.67 4.84 3.39
N GLN A 574 32.75 5.92 4.14
CA GLN A 574 33.93 6.27 4.93
C GLN A 574 33.69 5.93 6.40
N ALA A 575 34.54 5.06 6.95
CA ALA A 575 34.49 4.62 8.35
C ALA A 575 35.90 4.29 8.88
N ARG A 576 36.12 4.47 10.19
CA ARG A 576 37.36 4.10 10.89
C ARG A 576 37.06 3.64 12.30
N ASP A 577 37.69 2.54 12.70
CA ASP A 577 37.76 2.12 14.11
C ASP A 577 39.06 2.63 14.76
N PRO A 578 39.03 3.26 15.94
CA PRO A 578 40.25 3.70 16.61
C PRO A 578 41.19 2.56 17.02
N ASN A 579 40.68 1.35 17.24
CA ASN A 579 41.48 0.17 17.59
C ASN A 579 41.85 -0.69 16.38
N GLY A 580 41.40 -0.32 15.17
CA GLY A 580 41.64 -1.09 13.95
C GLY A 580 40.76 -2.34 13.81
N THR A 581 39.64 -2.41 14.53
CA THR A 581 38.66 -3.50 14.43
C THR A 581 37.97 -3.48 13.06
N ASN A 582 37.65 -4.68 12.56
CA ASN A 582 36.82 -4.81 11.36
C ASN A 582 35.42 -4.26 11.62
N LEU A 583 34.90 -3.51 10.65
CA LEU A 583 33.61 -2.83 10.77
C LEU A 583 32.54 -3.47 9.89
N ILE A 584 31.32 -3.50 10.42
CA ILE A 584 30.11 -3.84 9.68
C ILE A 584 29.33 -2.55 9.46
N LEU A 585 29.12 -2.16 8.20
CA LEU A 585 28.36 -0.96 7.84
C LEU A 585 26.93 -1.32 7.50
N ARG A 586 26.00 -0.42 7.83
CA ARG A 586 24.58 -0.54 7.46
C ARG A 586 23.97 0.81 7.13
N ILE A 587 22.95 0.77 6.27
CA ILE A 587 22.05 1.92 6.07
C ILE A 587 21.06 1.98 7.23
N VAL A 588 20.88 3.17 7.78
CA VAL A 588 19.97 3.45 8.90
C VAL A 588 18.65 4.03 8.38
N SER A 589 18.72 4.98 7.45
CA SER A 589 17.55 5.52 6.75
C SER A 589 17.79 5.50 5.24
N GLN A 590 16.80 5.03 4.49
CA GLN A 590 16.82 5.05 3.03
C GLN A 590 16.55 6.48 2.49
N PRO A 591 16.96 6.77 1.25
CA PRO A 591 16.60 7.98 0.53
C PRO A 591 15.09 8.08 0.24
N ALA A 592 14.62 9.27 -0.17
CA ALA A 592 13.22 9.49 -0.55
C ALA A 592 12.95 9.19 -2.03
N HIS A 593 13.95 9.32 -2.90
CA HIS A 593 13.85 9.22 -4.36
C HIS A 593 14.85 8.22 -4.96
N GLY A 594 15.10 7.14 -4.23
CA GLY A 594 15.94 6.02 -4.63
C GLY A 594 16.14 5.03 -3.49
N THR A 595 17.00 4.04 -3.71
CA THR A 595 17.42 3.08 -2.67
C THR A 595 18.92 2.98 -2.58
N VAL A 596 19.43 2.57 -1.41
CA VAL A 596 20.84 2.29 -1.16
C VAL A 596 20.99 0.87 -0.63
N GLY A 597 21.71 0.04 -1.38
CA GLY A 597 22.26 -1.23 -0.91
C GLY A 597 23.71 -1.04 -0.43
N VAL A 598 24.14 -1.81 0.57
CA VAL A 598 25.52 -1.78 1.10
C VAL A 598 26.10 -3.18 1.11
N LYS A 599 27.29 -3.35 0.55
CA LYS A 599 28.06 -4.59 0.61
C LYS A 599 29.50 -4.29 1.04
N GLY A 600 29.85 -4.74 2.24
CA GLY A 600 31.12 -4.38 2.87
C GLY A 600 31.18 -2.87 3.12
N THR A 601 32.16 -2.19 2.53
CA THR A 601 32.32 -0.73 2.64
C THR A 601 31.75 0.04 1.45
N ASN A 602 31.23 -0.63 0.42
CA ASN A 602 30.68 0.04 -0.77
C ASN A 602 29.16 0.15 -0.67
N ALA A 603 28.65 1.35 -0.95
CA ALA A 603 27.24 1.61 -1.15
C ALA A 603 26.94 1.72 -2.65
N THR A 604 25.77 1.22 -3.06
CA THR A 604 25.23 1.44 -4.40
C THR A 604 23.90 2.17 -4.26
N PHE A 605 23.80 3.37 -4.82
CA PHE A 605 22.56 4.14 -4.90
C PHE A 605 21.86 3.84 -6.23
N PHE A 606 20.56 3.54 -6.17
CA PHE A 606 19.68 3.28 -7.31
C PHE A 606 18.69 4.43 -7.42
N ALA A 607 18.91 5.33 -8.38
CA ALA A 607 18.12 6.54 -8.54
C ALA A 607 16.73 6.24 -9.11
N ASP A 608 15.69 6.94 -8.61
CA ASP A 608 14.39 6.94 -9.27
C ASP A 608 14.54 7.45 -10.73
N PRO A 609 13.89 6.79 -11.71
CA PRO A 609 14.03 7.13 -13.13
C PRO A 609 13.63 8.56 -13.51
N THR A 610 12.76 9.19 -12.73
CA THR A 610 12.13 10.47 -13.08
C THR A 610 12.44 11.61 -12.11
N PHE A 611 13.24 11.35 -11.07
CA PHE A 611 13.59 12.37 -10.08
C PHE A 611 14.92 13.06 -10.41
N ILE A 612 14.95 14.38 -10.24
CA ILE A 612 16.15 15.22 -10.37
C ILE A 612 16.19 16.13 -9.14
N GLY A 613 17.30 16.13 -8.42
CA GLY A 613 17.42 16.88 -7.19
C GLY A 613 18.40 16.27 -6.20
N GLY A 614 18.37 16.77 -4.97
CA GLY A 614 19.12 16.20 -3.87
C GLY A 614 18.34 15.06 -3.21
N ASP A 615 19.05 14.02 -2.80
CA ASP A 615 18.52 12.94 -1.98
C ASP A 615 19.49 12.60 -0.85
N ILE A 616 18.96 12.07 0.25
CA ILE A 616 19.71 11.93 1.52
C ILE A 616 19.40 10.58 2.15
N PHE A 617 20.45 9.87 2.55
CA PHE A 617 20.37 8.68 3.38
C PHE A 617 21.29 8.80 4.60
N THR A 618 21.10 7.94 5.59
CA THR A 618 22.00 7.87 6.77
C THR A 618 22.57 6.48 6.94
N TYR A 619 23.78 6.40 7.50
CA TYR A 619 24.46 5.13 7.73
C TYR A 619 25.32 5.15 9.00
N ALA A 620 25.61 3.95 9.50
CA ALA A 620 26.44 3.74 10.68
C ALA A 620 27.33 2.51 10.51
N ALA A 621 28.33 2.38 11.37
CA ALA A 621 29.23 1.23 11.46
C ALA A 621 29.22 0.62 12.87
N SER A 622 29.42 -0.68 12.98
CA SER A 622 29.59 -1.41 14.25
C SER A 622 30.92 -2.16 14.26
N ASP A 623 31.63 -2.12 15.39
CA ASP A 623 32.81 -2.95 15.70
C ASP A 623 32.45 -4.27 16.43
N GLY A 624 31.14 -4.55 16.57
CA GLY A 624 30.62 -5.67 17.34
C GLY A 624 30.57 -5.43 18.86
N TRP A 625 30.92 -4.24 19.33
CA TRP A 625 30.79 -3.79 20.73
C TRP A 625 29.92 -2.54 20.87
N GLN A 626 30.11 -1.58 19.97
CA GLN A 626 29.42 -0.29 19.92
C GLN A 626 29.14 0.13 18.48
N ASP A 627 28.03 0.84 18.33
CA ASP A 627 27.75 1.58 17.10
C ASP A 627 28.52 2.91 17.06
N SER A 628 28.81 3.35 15.84
CA SER A 628 29.39 4.66 15.55
C SER A 628 28.43 5.83 15.78
N ASN A 629 28.92 7.05 15.54
CA ASN A 629 28.03 8.18 15.21
C ASN A 629 27.17 7.86 13.96
N LEU A 630 26.15 8.69 13.71
CA LEU A 630 25.38 8.63 12.47
C LEU A 630 26.02 9.56 11.43
N ALA A 631 26.24 9.07 10.20
CA ALA A 631 26.70 9.89 9.07
C ALA A 631 25.63 10.02 7.99
N THR A 632 25.71 11.10 7.24
CA THR A 632 24.83 11.41 6.10
C THR A 632 25.53 11.08 4.79
N GLY A 633 24.81 10.42 3.88
CA GLY A 633 25.17 10.36 2.47
C GLY A 633 24.28 11.31 1.66
N ILE A 634 24.90 12.20 0.90
CA ILE A 634 24.21 13.17 0.04
C ILE A 634 24.36 12.73 -1.42
N VAL A 635 23.26 12.60 -2.13
CA VAL A 635 23.27 12.27 -3.56
C VAL A 635 22.72 13.45 -4.34
N SER A 636 23.48 13.96 -5.30
CA SER A 636 22.97 14.92 -6.30
C SER A 636 22.58 14.15 -7.55
N ILE A 637 21.29 14.08 -7.85
CA ILE A 637 20.74 13.35 -8.99
C ILE A 637 20.57 14.33 -10.14
N LEU A 638 21.37 14.13 -11.19
CA LEU A 638 21.36 14.96 -12.39
C LEU A 638 20.46 14.37 -13.46
N GLN A 639 20.02 15.25 -14.36
CA GLN A 639 19.33 14.85 -15.57
C GLN A 639 20.23 13.96 -16.44
N GLY A 640 19.69 12.83 -16.87
CA GLY A 640 20.30 11.94 -17.85
C GLY A 640 19.78 12.17 -19.26
N GLN A 641 20.05 11.20 -20.13
CA GLN A 641 19.38 11.14 -21.43
C GLN A 641 17.92 10.77 -21.19
N CYS A 642 17.00 11.57 -21.71
CA CYS A 642 15.57 11.32 -21.61
C CYS A 642 15.18 10.20 -22.57
N ILE A 643 14.82 9.04 -22.02
CA ILE A 643 14.37 7.85 -22.75
C ILE A 643 12.85 7.78 -22.63
N VAL A 644 12.17 7.69 -23.76
CA VAL A 644 10.71 7.57 -23.85
C VAL A 644 10.37 6.33 -24.66
N SER A 645 9.72 5.36 -24.03
CA SER A 645 9.18 4.18 -24.70
C SER A 645 7.67 4.37 -24.88
N LEU A 646 7.17 4.29 -26.11
CA LEU A 646 5.77 4.54 -26.45
C LEU A 646 5.09 3.28 -27.00
N VAL A 647 4.01 2.87 -26.35
CA VAL A 647 3.06 1.89 -26.87
C VAL A 647 1.74 2.56 -27.22
N ALA A 648 1.15 2.19 -28.36
CA ALA A 648 -0.13 2.73 -28.80
C ALA A 648 -0.90 1.72 -29.65
N THR A 649 -2.21 1.71 -29.51
CA THR A 649 -3.15 0.86 -30.25
C THR A 649 -4.48 1.57 -30.48
N ALA A 650 -5.26 1.10 -31.44
CA ALA A 650 -6.57 1.64 -31.78
C ALA A 650 -7.48 0.54 -32.31
N ALA A 651 -8.79 0.76 -32.30
CA ALA A 651 -9.73 -0.14 -32.95
C ALA A 651 -9.37 -0.33 -34.44
N PRO A 652 -9.37 -1.57 -34.96
CA PRO A 652 -9.00 -1.84 -36.36
C PRO A 652 -10.03 -1.28 -37.36
N SER A 653 -11.28 -1.15 -36.92
CA SER A 653 -12.37 -0.57 -37.68
C SER A 653 -13.34 0.20 -36.80
N ALA A 654 -14.10 1.10 -37.42
CA ALA A 654 -15.18 1.86 -36.80
C ALA A 654 -16.30 2.13 -37.82
N LEU A 655 -17.46 2.56 -37.35
CA LEU A 655 -18.53 3.04 -38.22
C LEU A 655 -18.48 4.56 -38.36
N VAL A 656 -18.95 5.09 -39.49
CA VAL A 656 -19.11 6.54 -39.67
C VAL A 656 -19.95 7.11 -38.53
N ALA A 657 -19.49 8.22 -37.96
CA ALA A 657 -20.05 8.92 -36.80
C ALA A 657 -20.07 8.13 -35.47
N ALA A 658 -19.55 6.90 -35.44
CA ALA A 658 -19.31 6.19 -34.18
C ALA A 658 -17.91 6.53 -33.65
N GLU A 659 -17.78 6.63 -32.32
CA GLU A 659 -16.49 6.86 -31.68
C GLU A 659 -15.61 5.60 -31.75
N ALA A 660 -14.38 5.76 -32.22
CA ALA A 660 -13.33 4.76 -32.18
C ALA A 660 -12.37 5.08 -31.02
N PRO A 661 -12.04 4.12 -30.15
CA PRO A 661 -11.08 4.33 -29.08
C PRO A 661 -9.63 4.21 -29.56
N PHE A 662 -8.78 5.03 -28.96
CA PHE A 662 -7.34 5.12 -29.17
C PHE A 662 -6.65 5.12 -27.81
N TRP A 663 -5.64 4.27 -27.66
CA TRP A 663 -4.89 4.13 -26.42
C TRP A 663 -3.41 4.34 -26.63
N ALA A 664 -2.77 5.01 -25.66
CA ALA A 664 -1.33 5.07 -25.58
C ALA A 664 -0.82 5.00 -24.12
N ALA A 665 0.37 4.47 -23.95
CA ALA A 665 1.14 4.59 -22.72
C ALA A 665 2.61 4.89 -23.05
N ALA A 666 3.23 5.70 -22.19
CA ALA A 666 4.62 6.04 -22.30
C ALA A 666 5.35 5.77 -20.99
N THR A 667 6.53 5.15 -21.06
CA THR A 667 7.45 5.01 -19.94
C THR A 667 8.59 6.02 -20.13
N VAL A 668 8.85 6.82 -19.09
CA VAL A 668 9.86 7.88 -19.10
C VAL A 668 10.98 7.55 -18.13
N SER A 669 12.23 7.74 -18.55
CA SER A 669 13.43 7.54 -17.72
C SER A 669 14.52 8.57 -18.04
N GLY A 670 15.30 8.95 -17.04
CA GLY A 670 16.43 9.89 -17.15
C GLY A 670 16.04 11.37 -17.08
N CYS A 671 14.76 11.71 -16.92
CA CYS A 671 14.22 13.06 -16.97
C CYS A 671 12.93 13.20 -16.15
N SER A 672 12.58 14.43 -15.74
CA SER A 672 11.43 14.71 -14.85
C SER A 672 10.25 15.40 -15.55
N ASN A 673 10.37 15.72 -16.85
CA ASN A 673 9.27 16.36 -17.57
C ASN A 673 8.08 15.40 -17.70
N PRO A 674 6.84 15.89 -17.56
CA PRO A 674 5.66 15.07 -17.80
C PRO A 674 5.54 14.69 -19.28
N ALA A 675 4.96 13.53 -19.54
CA ALA A 675 4.61 13.10 -20.89
C ALA A 675 3.32 13.79 -21.37
N VAL A 676 3.41 14.47 -22.51
CA VAL A 676 2.27 15.12 -23.18
C VAL A 676 1.94 14.35 -24.44
N PHE A 677 0.70 13.87 -24.55
CA PHE A 677 0.22 13.07 -25.68
C PHE A 677 -0.59 13.94 -26.63
N THR A 678 -0.36 13.83 -27.93
CA THR A 678 -1.11 14.51 -28.99
C THR A 678 -1.50 13.53 -30.08
N TRP A 679 -2.78 13.42 -30.38
CA TRP A 679 -3.33 12.57 -31.43
C TRP A 679 -3.66 13.36 -32.69
N ASP A 680 -3.24 12.85 -33.84
CA ASP A 680 -3.73 13.20 -35.17
C ASP A 680 -4.44 11.96 -35.74
N PHE A 681 -5.72 12.06 -36.08
CA PHE A 681 -6.51 10.93 -36.54
C PHE A 681 -6.46 10.72 -38.06
N GLY A 682 -5.76 11.60 -38.79
CA GLY A 682 -5.58 11.49 -40.25
C GLY A 682 -6.77 11.91 -41.08
N ASP A 683 -7.80 12.52 -40.47
CA ASP A 683 -9.05 12.94 -41.12
C ASP A 683 -9.21 14.47 -41.21
N THR A 684 -8.12 15.22 -40.99
CA THR A 684 -8.05 16.70 -40.99
C THR A 684 -8.75 17.41 -39.83
N THR A 685 -9.28 16.66 -38.86
CA THR A 685 -9.81 17.24 -37.62
C THR A 685 -8.69 17.79 -36.73
N THR A 686 -9.06 18.56 -35.70
CA THR A 686 -8.08 19.16 -34.78
C THR A 686 -7.45 18.09 -33.90
N ASN A 687 -6.15 18.17 -33.72
CA ASN A 687 -5.42 17.24 -32.85
C ASN A 687 -5.93 17.30 -31.41
N GLU A 688 -5.93 16.16 -30.74
CA GLU A 688 -6.38 16.05 -29.35
C GLU A 688 -5.25 15.80 -28.37
N ALA A 689 -5.20 16.60 -27.30
CA ALA A 689 -4.16 16.56 -26.28
C ALA A 689 -4.60 15.74 -25.06
N ARG A 690 -4.52 14.41 -25.16
CA ARG A 690 -4.87 13.47 -24.08
C ARG A 690 -4.17 12.14 -24.26
N GLN A 691 -3.91 11.43 -23.17
CA GLN A 691 -3.22 10.14 -23.23
C GLN A 691 -4.02 9.10 -24.04
N ASN A 692 -5.32 9.00 -23.76
CA ASN A 692 -6.24 8.09 -24.44
C ASN A 692 -7.37 8.92 -25.04
N ALA A 693 -7.81 8.58 -26.25
CA ALA A 693 -8.78 9.35 -27.00
C ALA A 693 -9.91 8.52 -27.57
N CYS A 694 -11.01 9.20 -27.90
CA CYS A 694 -12.13 8.66 -28.64
C CYS A 694 -12.49 9.64 -29.73
N HIS A 695 -12.60 9.13 -30.95
CA HIS A 695 -12.76 9.97 -32.13
C HIS A 695 -13.77 9.39 -33.09
N ALA A 696 -14.70 10.23 -33.56
CA ALA A 696 -15.70 9.84 -34.54
C ALA A 696 -15.34 10.38 -35.93
N PHE A 697 -15.31 9.49 -36.91
CA PHE A 697 -14.97 9.82 -38.29
C PHE A 697 -16.21 10.18 -39.10
N ASN A 698 -16.16 11.29 -39.84
CA ASN A 698 -17.32 11.80 -40.58
C ASN A 698 -17.56 11.12 -41.94
N SER A 699 -16.60 10.35 -42.45
CA SER A 699 -16.71 9.66 -43.73
C SER A 699 -16.03 8.29 -43.69
N ALA A 700 -16.51 7.37 -44.52
CA ALA A 700 -15.88 6.07 -44.68
C ALA A 700 -14.54 6.21 -45.41
N GLY A 701 -13.57 5.40 -45.01
CA GLY A 701 -12.20 5.48 -45.52
C GLY A 701 -11.21 4.75 -44.63
N ILE A 702 -9.95 4.69 -45.07
CA ILE A 702 -8.85 4.22 -44.23
C ILE A 702 -8.09 5.46 -43.78
N TYR A 703 -7.99 5.65 -42.47
CA TYR A 703 -7.31 6.79 -41.88
C TYR A 703 -6.02 6.33 -41.20
N THR A 704 -4.94 7.09 -41.40
CA THR A 704 -3.67 6.89 -40.69
C THR A 704 -3.64 7.80 -39.47
N TRP A 705 -3.75 7.22 -38.29
CA TRP A 705 -3.62 7.95 -37.05
C TRP A 705 -2.16 7.99 -36.61
N THR A 706 -1.77 9.04 -35.87
CA THR A 706 -0.47 9.20 -35.24
C THR A 706 -0.65 9.78 -33.85
N VAL A 707 -0.06 9.14 -32.84
CA VAL A 707 0.13 9.73 -31.51
C VAL A 707 1.59 10.16 -31.37
N THR A 708 1.79 11.39 -30.91
CA THR A 708 3.11 11.91 -30.55
C THR A 708 3.15 12.16 -29.05
N VAL A 709 4.18 11.63 -28.39
CA VAL A 709 4.47 11.89 -26.99
C VAL A 709 5.68 12.80 -26.90
N GLN A 710 5.48 13.94 -26.25
CA GLN A 710 6.52 14.92 -25.95
C GLN A 710 6.90 14.84 -24.47
N VAL A 711 8.20 14.73 -24.20
CA VAL A 711 8.80 14.81 -22.86
C VAL A 711 9.95 15.81 -22.93
N GLY A 712 9.70 17.04 -22.51
CA GLY A 712 10.66 18.14 -22.67
C GLY A 712 11.00 18.37 -24.16
N ALA A 713 12.24 18.11 -24.55
CA ALA A 713 12.71 18.21 -25.93
C ALA A 713 12.63 16.88 -26.72
N THR A 714 12.35 15.76 -26.05
CA THR A 714 12.25 14.45 -26.70
C THR A 714 10.84 14.23 -27.22
N ASN A 715 10.71 13.86 -28.49
CA ASN A 715 9.45 13.48 -29.12
C ASN A 715 9.55 12.06 -29.66
N VAL A 716 8.56 11.23 -29.37
CA VAL A 716 8.42 9.89 -29.95
C VAL A 716 7.01 9.76 -30.51
N SER A 717 6.89 9.28 -31.75
CA SER A 717 5.59 9.11 -32.40
C SER A 717 5.35 7.64 -32.75
N ARG A 718 4.09 7.25 -32.74
CA ARG A 718 3.63 5.94 -33.22
C ARG A 718 2.37 6.14 -34.07
N SER A 719 2.30 5.41 -35.17
CA SER A 719 1.19 5.48 -36.12
C SER A 719 0.58 4.12 -36.36
N GLY A 720 -0.66 4.11 -36.85
CA GLY A 720 -1.37 2.93 -37.31
C GLY A 720 -2.51 3.33 -38.24
N SER A 721 -3.42 2.41 -38.52
CA SER A 721 -4.60 2.70 -39.33
C SER A 721 -5.89 2.27 -38.65
N VAL A 722 -6.99 2.91 -39.05
CA VAL A 722 -8.36 2.50 -38.73
C VAL A 722 -9.19 2.51 -40.01
N THR A 723 -10.00 1.47 -40.20
CA THR A 723 -10.91 1.36 -41.34
C THR A 723 -12.31 1.79 -40.94
N VAL A 724 -12.77 2.92 -41.47
CA VAL A 724 -14.11 3.46 -41.19
C VAL A 724 -15.07 3.00 -42.28
N LEU A 725 -16.14 2.34 -41.86
CA LEU A 725 -17.15 1.74 -42.73
C LEU A 725 -18.47 2.51 -42.64
N VAL A 726 -19.21 2.55 -43.74
CA VAL A 726 -20.59 3.05 -43.73
C VAL A 726 -21.45 2.05 -42.94
N PRO A 727 -22.35 2.50 -42.05
CA PRO A 727 -23.32 1.61 -41.41
C PRO A 727 -24.12 0.86 -42.48
N GLU A 728 -24.19 -0.48 -42.41
CA GLU A 728 -25.05 -1.20 -43.33
C GLU A 728 -26.51 -0.78 -43.12
N PRO A 729 -27.29 -0.54 -44.20
CA PRO A 729 -28.70 -0.25 -44.05
C PRO A 729 -29.37 -1.44 -43.36
N ALA A 730 -30.03 -1.19 -42.23
CA ALA A 730 -30.80 -2.23 -41.55
C ALA A 730 -31.74 -2.89 -42.56
N LEU A 731 -31.54 -4.18 -42.83
CA LEU A 731 -32.47 -4.99 -43.61
C LEU A 731 -33.83 -4.94 -42.89
N ALA A 732 -34.72 -4.09 -43.38
CA ALA A 732 -36.13 -4.14 -43.00
C ALA A 732 -36.64 -5.53 -43.36
N VAL A 733 -36.91 -6.35 -42.36
CA VAL A 733 -37.60 -7.63 -42.52
C VAL A 733 -39.01 -7.31 -43.01
N ILE A 734 -39.18 -7.20 -44.33
CA ILE A 734 -40.51 -7.17 -44.95
C ILE A 734 -41.04 -8.59 -44.85
N GLY A 735 -41.94 -8.81 -43.88
CA GLY A 735 -42.70 -10.06 -43.77
C GLY A 735 -43.56 -10.28 -45.01
N VAL A 736 -43.06 -11.07 -45.96
CA VAL A 736 -43.88 -11.58 -47.06
C VAL A 736 -44.76 -12.70 -46.50
N ALA A 737 -46.02 -12.39 -46.23
CA ALA A 737 -47.04 -13.38 -45.91
C ALA A 737 -47.22 -14.32 -47.12
N CYS A 738 -46.77 -15.57 -46.98
CA CYS A 738 -47.02 -16.62 -47.95
C CYS A 738 -48.48 -17.07 -47.83
N VAL A 739 -49.36 -16.55 -48.69
CA VAL A 739 -50.74 -17.03 -48.82
C VAL A 739 -50.72 -18.38 -49.54
N VAL A 740 -50.88 -19.46 -48.78
CA VAL A 740 -51.12 -20.81 -49.30
C VAL A 740 -52.55 -20.89 -49.83
N LEU A 741 -52.70 -20.79 -51.15
CA LEU A 741 -53.96 -21.07 -51.85
C LEU A 741 -54.10 -22.60 -52.04
N MET A 742 -54.83 -23.25 -51.14
CA MET A 742 -55.34 -24.61 -51.35
C MET A 742 -56.35 -24.63 -52.50
N ARG A 743 -55.97 -25.22 -53.65
CA ARG A 743 -56.93 -25.65 -54.68
C ARG A 743 -57.26 -27.13 -54.48
N ARG A 744 -58.46 -27.41 -53.96
CA ARG A 744 -59.15 -28.70 -54.12
C ARG A 744 -59.40 -28.98 -55.60
N ARG A 745 -59.05 -30.17 -56.09
CA ARG A 745 -59.72 -30.78 -57.26
C ARG A 745 -60.38 -32.08 -56.82
N ARG A 746 -61.70 -32.12 -56.98
CA ARG A 746 -62.52 -33.33 -57.07
C ARG A 746 -62.39 -33.86 -58.49
N THR A 747 -62.04 -35.14 -58.63
CA THR A 747 -62.72 -36.25 -59.34
C THR A 747 -61.72 -37.37 -59.47
#